data_AF-A0A8C5ACX4-F1
#
_entry.id   AF-A0A8C5ACX4-F1
#
_cell.length_a   1.000
_cell.length_b   1.000
_cell.length_c   1.000
_cell.angle_alpha   90.00
_cell.angle_beta   90.00
_cell.angle_gamma   90.00
#
_symmetry.space_group_name_H-M   'P 1'
#
loop_
_entity.id
_entity.type
_entity.pdbx_description
1 polymer ?
#
loop_
_entity_poly.entity_id
_entity_poly.type
_entity_poly.pdbx_seq_one_letter_code
_entity_poly.pdbx_strand_id
1 'polypeptide(L)'
;MGTDKAKAPSPGSSAVSEKVRTRLEELDDQEEGSQRELLNLSQQEYANRIEELNQSLKEAWATDQKVKALKIVIQETCLNWFFKIASIRELIPRLYVEAAILKCNRFLNKTGIQETLPRLTAMIRGIGDPLVAVYARAYLCRVGMEVAPQLKDSLNRNFFDLLSTFRQIHGDSVQNQLVLQHVEIPQYLTLYSPAIHWILQCVAYRAPDPLLTEMMERCKKLGNNALLLNSVMWAFRAEFVAARATDFIGMIKDCDEAGFPKHLLFGSLGRSLACADPPEAERLTILNEAWKVITKIRGPQDYIHCAEIWVEFTCRHFTKREVNTVLADIIKHLTPDRAFEDAYPLLQSVIQKILTYFHDFSVLFSMERFLPFLDMFQKDGVRVAVCRTIMEVFIKHQLEPTRDPVILNALLHVCKAMHDSVNAMTLEDEKRSLSLLISGFIRMVWFGRDFEQQLSFCVEARATFCNLEPLLVQLIHTVNQLAMETRRMMRGNHSRKTAAFVRACAAYSFITIPSLSSIFCRLSLYLLSGQVALANQCLSQADAFFKAAVSLLPEVPRTISVEGKSRSSESLLLDFINNFFAMLLVVPDHPEHGVLYLVRGVLNMVQDYTWEDNGDAKVKVYISALPLLAAMSQETYLYSIPKVDSNETLYGGDPKFLTEIDKLCETLISQVLDYLKTLGREENTVRRQGSLSFSLFSSLLAHGDLRNNKLNQLAVNLWNLNHKHGCSDTRTSVRTLEYIKQQAQQPGMAHIGDMVQRLTLQSRT
;
A
#
# COMPACT_ATOMS: atom_id res chain seq x y z
N MET A 1 -25.36 -29.85 -14.56
CA MET A 1 -26.52 -29.11 -15.09
C MET A 1 -26.04 -28.19 -16.20
N GLY A 2 -26.63 -28.32 -17.40
CA GLY A 2 -26.65 -27.34 -18.51
C GLY A 2 -25.32 -27.05 -19.24
N THR A 3 -25.18 -27.11 -20.56
CA THR A 3 -26.14 -27.26 -21.66
C THR A 3 -25.41 -27.73 -22.92
N ASP A 4 -25.87 -28.86 -23.47
CA ASP A 4 -25.58 -29.31 -24.83
C ASP A 4 -26.24 -28.39 -25.88
N LYS A 5 -25.49 -28.04 -26.93
CA LYS A 5 -26.07 -27.86 -28.27
C LYS A 5 -25.46 -28.90 -29.19
N ALA A 6 -26.23 -29.97 -29.39
CA ALA A 6 -25.99 -31.01 -30.39
C ALA A 6 -25.90 -30.41 -31.80
N LYS A 7 -24.88 -30.80 -32.55
CA LYS A 7 -24.84 -30.70 -34.01
C LYS A 7 -24.75 -32.13 -34.54
N ALA A 8 -25.78 -32.56 -35.28
CA ALA A 8 -25.85 -33.88 -35.90
C ALA A 8 -24.67 -34.10 -36.87
N PRO A 9 -24.17 -35.35 -37.03
CA PRO A 9 -23.01 -35.63 -37.86
C PRO A 9 -23.40 -35.63 -39.34
N SER A 10 -22.66 -34.89 -40.17
CA SER A 10 -22.74 -35.04 -41.62
C SER A 10 -21.95 -36.30 -42.04
N PRO A 11 -22.53 -37.21 -42.84
CA PRO A 11 -21.94 -38.53 -43.12
C PRO A 11 -20.73 -38.51 -44.09
N GLY A 12 -20.15 -37.34 -44.36
CA GLY A 12 -19.04 -37.16 -45.32
C GLY A 12 -17.68 -36.83 -44.72
N SER A 13 -17.61 -36.44 -43.43
CA SER A 13 -16.37 -35.92 -42.82
C SER A 13 -15.46 -36.99 -42.22
N SER A 14 -16.01 -38.11 -41.76
CA SER A 14 -15.24 -39.18 -41.08
C SER A 14 -14.34 -39.94 -42.05
N ALA A 15 -14.88 -40.32 -43.21
CA ALA A 15 -14.17 -41.14 -44.20
C ALA A 15 -12.99 -40.42 -44.88
N VAL A 16 -13.05 -39.08 -45.00
CA VAL A 16 -11.95 -38.28 -45.54
C VAL A 16 -10.84 -38.11 -44.50
N SER A 17 -11.19 -37.92 -43.22
CA SER A 17 -10.21 -37.83 -42.14
C SER A 17 -9.50 -39.16 -41.89
N GLU A 18 -10.20 -40.29 -41.96
CA GLU A 18 -9.60 -41.63 -41.85
C GLU A 18 -8.71 -41.95 -43.05
N LYS A 19 -9.12 -41.63 -44.28
CA LYS A 19 -8.29 -41.81 -45.49
C LYS A 19 -7.04 -40.92 -45.52
N VAL A 20 -7.13 -39.70 -45.01
CA VAL A 20 -5.97 -38.80 -44.88
C VAL A 20 -5.02 -39.33 -43.81
N ARG A 21 -5.55 -39.87 -42.71
CA ARG A 21 -4.77 -40.47 -41.64
C ARG A 21 -4.09 -41.78 -42.07
N THR A 22 -4.81 -42.67 -42.78
CA THR A 22 -4.22 -43.89 -43.36
C THR A 22 -3.18 -43.57 -44.43
N ARG A 23 -3.38 -42.55 -45.27
CA ARG A 23 -2.35 -42.09 -46.23
C ARG A 23 -1.11 -41.49 -45.55
N LEU A 24 -1.27 -40.85 -44.39
CA LEU A 24 -0.16 -40.34 -43.58
C LEU A 24 0.57 -41.48 -42.85
N GLU A 25 -0.16 -42.48 -42.36
CA GLU A 25 0.39 -43.69 -41.72
C GLU A 25 1.12 -44.59 -42.76
N GLU A 26 0.57 -44.79 -43.96
CA GLU A 26 1.23 -45.53 -45.07
C GLU A 26 2.51 -44.85 -45.59
N LEU A 27 2.57 -43.51 -45.54
CA LEU A 27 3.80 -42.74 -45.86
C LEU A 27 4.85 -42.83 -44.74
N ASP A 28 4.43 -43.10 -43.52
CA ASP A 28 5.31 -43.32 -42.36
C ASP A 28 5.86 -44.76 -42.32
N ASP A 29 5.06 -45.77 -42.70
CA ASP A 29 5.42 -47.20 -42.66
C ASP A 29 6.41 -47.62 -43.77
N GLN A 30 6.44 -46.93 -44.93
CA GLN A 30 7.37 -47.24 -46.02
C GLN A 30 8.82 -46.79 -45.76
N GLU A 31 9.07 -45.95 -44.76
CA GLU A 31 10.40 -45.31 -44.55
C GLU A 31 11.24 -45.98 -43.45
N GLU A 32 10.70 -46.86 -42.59
CA GLU A 32 11.43 -47.44 -41.43
C GLU A 32 12.70 -48.22 -41.81
N GLY A 33 12.80 -48.74 -43.04
CA GLY A 33 13.95 -49.51 -43.53
C GLY A 33 15.22 -48.70 -43.85
N SER A 34 15.11 -47.38 -44.05
CA SER A 34 16.20 -46.53 -44.57
C SER A 34 16.75 -45.49 -43.57
N GLN A 35 16.28 -45.53 -42.32
CA GLN A 35 16.44 -44.45 -41.35
C GLN A 35 17.64 -44.61 -40.37
N ARG A 36 18.39 -45.71 -40.43
CA ARG A 36 19.42 -46.06 -39.41
C ARG A 36 20.85 -45.57 -39.65
N GLU A 37 21.17 -44.92 -40.77
CA GLU A 37 22.56 -44.60 -41.13
C GLU A 37 22.79 -43.11 -41.40
N LEU A 38 22.65 -42.26 -40.39
CA LEU A 38 23.00 -40.83 -40.47
C LEU A 38 24.19 -40.44 -39.56
N LEU A 39 24.84 -41.42 -38.93
CA LEU A 39 25.94 -41.19 -38.00
C LEU A 39 27.22 -41.79 -38.56
N ASN A 40 28.23 -40.93 -38.70
CA ASN A 40 29.57 -41.20 -39.24
C ASN A 40 29.67 -41.37 -40.75
N LEU A 41 28.78 -40.73 -41.51
CA LEU A 41 28.92 -40.69 -42.96
C LEU A 41 30.18 -39.92 -43.38
N SER A 42 30.94 -40.46 -44.33
CA SER A 42 32.07 -39.76 -44.95
C SER A 42 31.58 -38.51 -45.71
N GLN A 43 32.48 -37.56 -46.02
CA GLN A 43 32.08 -36.37 -46.81
C GLN A 43 31.47 -36.76 -48.16
N GLN A 44 31.92 -37.87 -48.74
CA GLN A 44 31.37 -38.44 -49.97
C GLN A 44 29.96 -39.02 -49.77
N GLU A 45 29.72 -39.71 -48.66
CA GLU A 45 28.38 -40.26 -48.37
C GLU A 45 27.34 -39.16 -48.11
N TYR A 46 27.72 -38.05 -47.45
CA TYR A 46 26.83 -36.88 -47.32
C TYR A 46 26.48 -36.26 -48.67
N ALA A 47 27.48 -36.12 -49.56
CA ALA A 47 27.27 -35.58 -50.90
C ALA A 47 26.36 -36.49 -51.74
N ASN A 48 26.62 -37.80 -51.73
CA ASN A 48 25.81 -38.80 -52.43
C ASN A 48 24.36 -38.78 -51.93
N ARG A 49 24.14 -38.66 -50.62
CA ARG A 49 22.78 -38.63 -50.06
C ARG A 49 22.02 -37.35 -50.42
N ILE A 50 22.70 -36.21 -50.50
CA ILE A 50 22.11 -34.95 -50.99
C ILE A 50 21.75 -35.08 -52.47
N GLU A 51 22.57 -35.75 -53.28
CA GLU A 51 22.29 -36.03 -54.69
C GLU A 51 21.09 -36.98 -54.87
N GLU A 52 20.99 -38.03 -54.05
CA GLU A 52 19.84 -38.95 -54.04
C GLU A 52 18.54 -38.25 -53.67
N LEU A 53 18.56 -37.37 -52.65
CA LEU A 53 17.39 -36.57 -52.27
C LEU A 53 17.01 -35.58 -53.38
N ASN A 54 17.99 -34.98 -54.06
CA ASN A 54 17.76 -34.12 -55.22
C ASN A 54 17.11 -34.86 -56.40
N GLN A 55 17.51 -36.11 -56.66
CA GLN A 55 16.89 -36.95 -57.68
C GLN A 55 15.45 -37.32 -57.28
N SER A 56 15.27 -37.76 -56.03
CA SER A 56 13.95 -38.08 -55.46
C SER A 56 13.00 -36.87 -55.48
N LEU A 57 13.53 -35.65 -55.29
CA LEU A 57 12.77 -34.41 -55.39
C LEU A 57 12.26 -34.17 -56.82
N LYS A 58 13.13 -34.33 -57.82
CA LYS A 58 12.77 -34.17 -59.23
C LYS A 58 11.67 -35.16 -59.64
N GLU A 59 11.75 -36.39 -59.15
CA GLU A 59 10.74 -37.43 -59.37
C GLU A 59 9.41 -37.11 -58.67
N ALA A 60 9.44 -36.69 -57.41
CA ALA A 60 8.25 -36.30 -56.66
C ALA A 60 7.56 -35.06 -57.25
N TRP A 61 8.34 -34.13 -57.79
CA TRP A 61 7.84 -32.94 -58.49
C TRP A 61 7.22 -33.30 -59.85
N ALA A 62 7.86 -34.20 -60.62
CA ALA A 62 7.34 -34.69 -61.89
C ALA A 62 6.04 -35.50 -61.74
N THR A 63 5.82 -36.13 -60.58
CA THR A 63 4.62 -36.91 -60.25
C THR A 63 3.53 -36.11 -59.50
N ASP A 64 3.65 -34.78 -59.45
CA ASP A 64 2.75 -33.82 -58.77
C ASP A 64 2.54 -34.11 -57.26
N GLN A 65 3.47 -34.82 -56.61
CA GLN A 65 3.44 -35.12 -55.17
C GLN A 65 3.97 -33.94 -54.34
N LYS A 66 3.28 -32.79 -54.39
CA LYS A 66 3.75 -31.51 -53.81
C LYS A 66 4.12 -31.57 -52.32
N VAL A 67 3.38 -32.33 -51.51
CA VAL A 67 3.66 -32.50 -50.07
C VAL A 67 4.94 -33.30 -49.84
N LYS A 68 5.17 -34.35 -50.63
CA LYS A 68 6.40 -35.16 -50.58
C LYS A 68 7.60 -34.36 -51.07
N ALA A 69 7.44 -33.61 -52.17
CA ALA A 69 8.48 -32.72 -52.68
C ALA A 69 8.90 -31.67 -51.63
N LEU A 70 7.95 -31.04 -50.93
CA LEU A 70 8.25 -30.09 -49.85
C LEU A 70 9.00 -30.75 -48.69
N LYS A 71 8.61 -31.97 -48.27
CA LYS A 71 9.31 -32.74 -47.23
C LYS A 71 10.76 -33.03 -47.62
N ILE A 72 11.01 -33.43 -48.87
CA ILE A 72 12.35 -33.73 -49.39
C ILE A 72 13.23 -32.47 -49.41
N VAL A 73 12.72 -31.32 -49.87
CA VAL A 73 13.48 -30.05 -49.86
C VAL A 73 13.90 -29.65 -48.45
N ILE A 74 12.99 -29.81 -47.47
CA ILE A 74 13.29 -29.50 -46.06
C ILE A 74 14.37 -30.44 -45.53
N GLN A 75 14.30 -31.74 -45.84
CA GLN A 75 15.30 -32.74 -45.46
C GLN A 75 16.67 -32.43 -46.07
N GLU A 76 16.72 -32.17 -47.37
CA GLU A 76 17.94 -31.82 -48.09
C GLU A 76 18.59 -30.55 -47.51
N THR A 77 17.79 -29.50 -47.28
CA THR A 77 18.27 -28.24 -46.71
C THR A 77 18.84 -28.46 -45.31
N CYS A 78 18.16 -29.26 -44.47
CA CYS A 78 18.64 -29.59 -43.13
C CYS A 78 19.97 -30.37 -43.19
N LEU A 79 20.05 -31.42 -44.02
CA LEU A 79 21.27 -32.22 -44.23
C LEU A 79 22.45 -31.37 -44.68
N ASN A 80 22.23 -30.44 -45.60
CA ASN A 80 23.26 -29.51 -46.07
C ASN A 80 23.79 -28.61 -44.94
N TRP A 81 22.91 -28.10 -44.07
CA TRP A 81 23.33 -27.34 -42.89
C TRP A 81 24.15 -28.19 -41.90
N PHE A 82 23.73 -29.43 -41.61
CA PHE A 82 24.50 -30.33 -40.75
C PHE A 82 25.88 -30.66 -41.35
N PHE A 83 25.97 -30.85 -42.68
CA PHE A 83 27.23 -31.06 -43.38
C PHE A 83 28.18 -29.86 -43.27
N LYS A 84 27.67 -28.64 -43.48
CA LYS A 84 28.44 -27.41 -43.33
C LYS A 84 28.96 -27.23 -41.91
N ILE A 85 28.12 -27.54 -40.91
CA ILE A 85 28.52 -27.46 -39.50
C ILE A 85 29.57 -28.51 -39.15
N ALA A 86 29.43 -29.74 -39.66
CA ALA A 86 30.41 -30.79 -39.46
C ALA A 86 31.81 -30.45 -40.05
N SER A 87 31.86 -29.53 -41.02
CA SER A 87 33.09 -29.04 -41.66
C SER A 87 33.82 -27.95 -40.84
N ILE A 88 33.21 -27.42 -39.77
CA ILE A 88 33.86 -26.48 -38.86
C ILE A 88 34.97 -27.22 -38.09
N ARG A 89 36.21 -26.73 -38.20
CA ARG A 89 37.39 -27.34 -37.56
C ARG A 89 37.46 -27.10 -36.05
N GLU A 90 37.01 -25.94 -35.60
CA GLU A 90 37.02 -25.56 -34.19
C GLU A 90 35.87 -26.23 -33.43
N LEU A 91 36.19 -26.93 -32.34
CA LEU A 91 35.22 -27.72 -31.58
C LEU A 91 34.12 -26.86 -30.94
N ILE A 92 34.49 -25.72 -30.33
CA ILE A 92 33.54 -24.89 -29.58
C ILE A 92 32.47 -24.27 -30.50
N PRO A 93 32.81 -23.54 -31.58
CA PRO A 93 31.81 -22.99 -32.49
C PRO A 93 30.95 -24.09 -33.13
N ARG A 94 31.58 -25.21 -33.52
CA ARG A 94 30.86 -26.37 -34.07
C ARG A 94 29.80 -26.88 -33.09
N LEU A 95 30.17 -27.13 -31.84
CA LEU A 95 29.27 -27.64 -30.80
C LEU A 95 28.08 -26.70 -30.59
N TYR A 96 28.32 -25.38 -30.47
CA TYR A 96 27.25 -24.41 -30.20
C TYR A 96 26.28 -24.26 -31.37
N VAL A 97 26.78 -24.21 -32.61
CA VAL A 97 25.94 -24.11 -33.81
C VAL A 97 25.16 -25.40 -34.01
N GLU A 98 25.80 -26.56 -33.83
CA GLU A 98 25.16 -27.87 -33.93
C GLU A 98 24.06 -28.07 -32.86
N ALA A 99 24.30 -27.61 -31.62
CA ALA A 99 23.29 -27.59 -30.58
C ALA A 99 22.14 -26.61 -30.89
N ALA A 100 22.42 -25.43 -31.46
CA ALA A 100 21.38 -24.45 -31.80
C ALA A 100 20.37 -24.99 -32.84
N ILE A 101 20.85 -25.78 -33.82
CA ILE A 101 19.99 -26.39 -34.84
C ILE A 101 19.48 -27.78 -34.46
N LEU A 102 19.61 -28.21 -33.20
CA LEU A 102 19.22 -29.56 -32.76
C LEU A 102 17.74 -29.88 -33.04
N LYS A 103 16.86 -28.87 -33.01
CA LYS A 103 15.43 -29.02 -33.38
C LYS A 103 15.25 -29.50 -34.82
N CYS A 104 16.14 -29.11 -35.72
CA CYS A 104 16.07 -29.46 -37.14
C CYS A 104 16.36 -30.94 -37.39
N ASN A 105 16.95 -31.67 -36.44
CA ASN A 105 17.11 -33.12 -36.54
C ASN A 105 15.77 -33.88 -36.62
N ARG A 106 14.66 -33.28 -36.16
CA ARG A 106 13.32 -33.87 -36.31
C ARG A 106 12.91 -34.04 -37.77
N PHE A 107 13.41 -33.18 -38.66
CA PHE A 107 13.11 -33.27 -40.08
C PHE A 107 13.87 -34.41 -40.77
N LEU A 108 15.02 -34.80 -40.21
CA LEU A 108 15.86 -35.87 -40.72
C LEU A 108 15.38 -37.23 -40.22
N ASN A 109 15.35 -37.45 -38.90
CA ASN A 109 14.99 -38.72 -38.29
C ASN A 109 14.09 -38.52 -37.06
N LYS A 110 13.06 -39.37 -36.89
CA LYS A 110 12.20 -39.38 -35.68
C LYS A 110 13.00 -39.66 -34.40
N THR A 111 14.07 -40.46 -34.48
CA THR A 111 14.99 -40.80 -33.38
C THR A 111 16.28 -39.98 -33.37
N GLY A 112 16.52 -39.11 -34.36
CA GLY A 112 17.83 -38.46 -34.55
C GLY A 112 18.30 -37.61 -33.36
N ILE A 113 17.37 -37.03 -32.59
CA ILE A 113 17.70 -36.30 -31.35
C ILE A 113 18.22 -37.25 -30.26
N GLN A 114 17.71 -38.48 -30.18
CA GLN A 114 18.09 -39.47 -29.17
C GLN A 114 19.55 -39.91 -29.29
N GLU A 115 20.09 -39.89 -30.51
CA GLU A 115 21.48 -40.29 -30.78
C GLU A 115 22.43 -39.08 -30.85
N THR A 116 21.96 -37.95 -31.39
CA THR A 116 22.76 -36.73 -31.50
C THR A 116 23.08 -36.13 -30.14
N LEU A 117 22.13 -36.12 -29.20
CA LEU A 117 22.32 -35.50 -27.89
C LEU A 117 23.40 -36.19 -27.01
N PRO A 118 23.44 -37.54 -26.92
CA PRO A 118 24.57 -38.25 -26.31
C PRO A 118 25.91 -38.01 -27.02
N ARG A 119 25.93 -37.90 -28.36
CA ARG A 119 27.15 -37.60 -29.12
C ARG A 119 27.68 -36.21 -28.78
N LEU A 120 26.83 -35.19 -28.77
CA LEU A 120 27.21 -33.83 -28.36
C LEU A 120 27.72 -33.81 -26.91
N THR A 121 27.09 -34.60 -26.03
CA THR A 121 27.56 -34.76 -24.63
C THR A 121 28.97 -35.35 -24.56
N ALA A 122 29.29 -36.32 -25.41
CA ALA A 122 30.62 -36.92 -25.50
C ALA A 122 31.65 -35.94 -26.11
N MET A 123 31.26 -35.12 -27.09
CA MET A 123 32.13 -34.10 -27.70
C MET A 123 32.62 -33.06 -26.68
N ILE A 124 31.80 -32.72 -25.68
CA ILE A 124 32.19 -31.77 -24.62
C ILE A 124 33.38 -32.29 -23.81
N ARG A 125 33.64 -33.61 -23.75
CA ARG A 125 34.83 -34.16 -23.08
C ARG A 125 36.15 -33.72 -23.72
N GLY A 126 36.13 -33.26 -24.97
CA GLY A 126 37.29 -32.73 -25.68
C GLY A 126 37.63 -31.28 -25.33
N ILE A 127 36.81 -30.58 -24.53
CA ILE A 127 37.09 -29.22 -24.09
C ILE A 127 38.06 -29.27 -22.90
N GLY A 128 39.28 -28.75 -23.09
CA GLY A 128 40.34 -28.80 -22.08
C GLY A 128 40.16 -27.83 -20.90
N ASP A 129 39.44 -26.72 -21.10
CA ASP A 129 39.12 -25.77 -20.03
C ASP A 129 37.87 -26.24 -19.26
N PRO A 130 37.98 -26.56 -17.95
CA PRO A 130 36.85 -27.09 -17.17
C PRO A 130 35.70 -26.09 -17.00
N LEU A 131 35.98 -24.78 -16.97
CA LEU A 131 34.95 -23.75 -16.82
C LEU A 131 34.13 -23.63 -18.11
N VAL A 132 34.80 -23.55 -19.26
CA VAL A 132 34.15 -23.52 -20.57
C VAL A 132 33.35 -24.79 -20.82
N ALA A 133 33.91 -25.95 -20.44
CA ALA A 133 33.22 -27.23 -20.57
C ALA A 133 31.91 -27.25 -19.78
N VAL A 134 31.89 -26.74 -18.55
CA VAL A 134 30.70 -26.71 -17.69
C VAL A 134 29.60 -25.80 -18.25
N TYR A 135 29.94 -24.63 -18.80
CA TYR A 135 28.94 -23.78 -19.47
C TYR A 135 28.42 -24.38 -20.79
N ALA A 136 29.28 -25.07 -21.56
CA ALA A 136 28.85 -25.83 -22.73
C ALA A 136 27.88 -26.97 -22.35
N ARG A 137 28.11 -27.65 -21.22
CA ARG A 137 27.17 -28.64 -20.65
C ARG A 137 25.85 -28.01 -20.26
N ALA A 138 25.87 -26.87 -19.57
CA ALA A 138 24.66 -26.16 -19.16
C ALA A 138 23.83 -25.71 -20.37
N TYR A 139 24.47 -25.18 -21.42
CA TYR A 139 23.80 -24.83 -22.67
C TYR A 139 23.19 -26.06 -23.35
N LEU A 140 23.92 -27.16 -23.44
CA LEU A 140 23.40 -28.41 -24.01
C LEU A 140 22.22 -28.96 -23.21
N CYS A 141 22.24 -28.88 -21.88
CA CYS A 141 21.11 -29.29 -21.03
C CYS A 141 19.88 -28.40 -21.26
N ARG A 142 20.07 -27.08 -21.41
CA ARG A 142 18.99 -26.13 -21.75
C ARG A 142 18.32 -26.49 -23.08
N VAL A 143 19.12 -26.69 -24.12
CA VAL A 143 18.62 -27.08 -25.45
C VAL A 143 17.98 -28.47 -25.39
N GLY A 144 18.60 -29.43 -24.69
CA GLY A 144 18.07 -30.78 -24.53
C GLY A 144 16.68 -30.79 -23.89
N MET A 145 16.47 -29.98 -22.85
CA MET A 145 15.16 -29.83 -22.20
C MET A 145 14.12 -29.18 -23.11
N GLU A 146 14.52 -28.22 -23.95
CA GLU A 146 13.63 -27.54 -24.90
C GLU A 146 13.20 -28.45 -26.06
N VAL A 147 14.11 -29.30 -26.54
CA VAL A 147 13.89 -30.13 -27.73
C VAL A 147 13.34 -31.52 -27.41
N ALA A 148 13.74 -32.12 -26.29
CA ALA A 148 13.35 -33.48 -25.92
C ALA A 148 13.33 -33.69 -24.39
N PRO A 149 12.33 -33.13 -23.67
CA PRO A 149 12.22 -33.26 -22.22
C PRO A 149 12.04 -34.71 -21.72
N GLN A 150 11.64 -35.63 -22.61
CA GLN A 150 11.49 -37.05 -22.32
C GLN A 150 12.82 -37.81 -22.21
N LEU A 151 13.93 -37.29 -22.77
CA LEU A 151 15.24 -37.97 -22.83
C LEU A 151 16.10 -37.71 -21.59
N LYS A 152 15.56 -37.99 -20.40
CA LYS A 152 16.26 -37.74 -19.13
C LYS A 152 17.58 -38.49 -18.98
N ASP A 153 17.71 -39.68 -19.55
CA ASP A 153 18.93 -40.49 -19.46
C ASP A 153 20.14 -39.80 -20.09
N SER A 154 19.92 -39.01 -21.14
CA SER A 154 20.98 -38.23 -21.78
C SER A 154 21.47 -37.07 -20.90
N LEU A 155 20.56 -36.43 -20.15
CA LEU A 155 20.89 -35.39 -19.17
C LEU A 155 21.59 -35.98 -17.94
N ASN A 156 21.14 -37.14 -17.46
CA ASN A 156 21.80 -37.88 -16.38
C ASN A 156 23.24 -38.26 -16.78
N ARG A 157 23.44 -38.74 -18.00
CA ARG A 157 24.77 -39.03 -18.55
C ARG A 157 25.64 -37.77 -18.64
N ASN A 158 25.08 -36.63 -19.02
CA ASN A 158 25.81 -35.36 -19.05
C ASN A 158 26.31 -34.95 -17.66
N PHE A 159 25.47 -35.12 -16.64
CA PHE A 159 25.85 -34.88 -15.24
C PHE A 159 26.88 -35.90 -14.73
N PHE A 160 26.73 -37.19 -15.02
CA PHE A 160 27.73 -38.19 -14.63
C PHE A 160 29.09 -37.97 -15.30
N ASP A 161 29.09 -37.54 -16.56
CA ASP A 161 30.31 -37.12 -17.25
C ASP A 161 30.96 -35.92 -16.55
N LEU A 162 30.16 -34.92 -16.12
CA LEU A 162 30.67 -33.80 -15.32
C LEU A 162 31.34 -34.27 -14.03
N LEU A 163 30.70 -35.19 -13.29
CA LEU A 163 31.26 -35.77 -12.06
C LEU A 163 32.59 -36.49 -12.31
N SER A 164 32.72 -37.19 -13.44
CA SER A 164 33.96 -37.87 -13.82
C SER A 164 35.12 -36.89 -14.09
N THR A 165 34.80 -35.72 -14.66
CA THR A 165 35.79 -34.66 -14.95
C THR A 165 36.00 -33.69 -13.79
N PHE A 166 35.26 -33.81 -12.69
CA PHE A 166 35.26 -32.84 -11.58
C PHE A 166 36.64 -32.64 -10.93
N ARG A 167 37.47 -33.69 -10.90
CA ARG A 167 38.85 -33.60 -10.37
C ARG A 167 39.73 -32.62 -11.15
N GLN A 168 39.42 -32.34 -12.42
CA GLN A 168 40.19 -31.44 -13.28
C GLN A 168 40.13 -29.97 -12.82
N ILE A 169 39.07 -29.59 -12.07
CA ILE A 169 38.91 -28.23 -11.52
C ILE A 169 40.06 -27.89 -10.55
N HIS A 170 40.62 -28.90 -9.89
CA HIS A 170 41.74 -28.74 -8.95
C HIS A 170 43.08 -29.18 -9.54
N GLY A 171 43.18 -29.36 -10.86
CA GLY A 171 44.41 -29.80 -11.51
C GLY A 171 45.50 -28.70 -11.53
N ASP A 172 46.76 -29.12 -11.57
CA ASP A 172 47.93 -28.23 -11.51
C ASP A 172 47.93 -27.14 -12.59
N SER A 173 47.44 -27.46 -13.79
CA SER A 173 47.32 -26.49 -14.89
C SER A 173 46.37 -25.32 -14.55
N VAL A 174 45.26 -25.60 -13.87
CA VAL A 174 44.27 -24.58 -13.49
C VAL A 174 44.82 -23.75 -12.33
N GLN A 175 45.45 -24.40 -11.35
CA GLN A 175 46.10 -23.69 -10.23
C GLN A 175 47.18 -22.72 -10.73
N ASN A 176 48.02 -23.15 -11.67
CA ASN A 176 49.03 -22.28 -12.26
C ASN A 176 48.42 -21.07 -12.99
N GLN A 177 47.30 -21.25 -13.69
CA GLN A 177 46.57 -20.15 -14.34
C GLN A 177 45.93 -19.20 -13.32
N LEU A 178 45.38 -19.72 -12.22
CA LEU A 178 44.78 -18.90 -11.16
C LEU A 178 45.83 -18.03 -10.46
N VAL A 179 47.04 -18.56 -10.23
CA VAL A 179 48.16 -17.78 -9.69
C VAL A 179 48.55 -16.64 -10.63
N LEU A 180 48.64 -16.91 -11.94
CA LEU A 180 48.96 -15.89 -12.95
C LEU A 180 47.88 -14.79 -13.04
N GLN A 181 46.61 -15.15 -12.81
CA GLN A 181 45.47 -14.24 -12.90
C GLN A 181 45.12 -13.57 -11.57
N HIS A 182 45.83 -13.89 -10.48
CA HIS A 182 45.55 -13.41 -9.13
C HIS A 182 44.11 -13.69 -8.64
N VAL A 183 43.55 -14.86 -9.00
CA VAL A 183 42.21 -15.28 -8.59
C VAL A 183 42.31 -16.38 -7.53
N GLU A 184 41.63 -16.19 -6.41
CA GLU A 184 41.59 -17.20 -5.35
C GLU A 184 40.68 -18.38 -5.71
N ILE A 185 41.03 -19.58 -5.24
CA ILE A 185 40.28 -20.81 -5.50
C ILE A 185 38.79 -20.70 -5.08
N PRO A 186 38.42 -20.15 -3.91
CA PRO A 186 37.01 -19.99 -3.53
C PRO A 186 36.22 -19.12 -4.52
N GLN A 187 36.79 -18.01 -4.98
CA GLN A 187 36.15 -17.12 -5.97
C GLN A 187 35.98 -17.84 -7.30
N TYR A 188 37.00 -18.57 -7.75
CA TYR A 188 36.92 -19.37 -8.98
C TYR A 188 35.82 -20.43 -8.91
N LEU A 189 35.69 -21.15 -7.79
CA LEU A 189 34.64 -22.15 -7.61
C LEU A 189 33.23 -21.56 -7.67
N THR A 190 33.02 -20.30 -7.24
CA THR A 190 31.70 -19.66 -7.36
C THR A 190 31.24 -19.50 -8.82
N LEU A 191 32.17 -19.30 -9.77
CA LEU A 191 31.86 -19.14 -11.20
C LEU A 191 31.21 -20.39 -11.83
N TYR A 192 31.42 -21.56 -11.22
CA TYR A 192 30.80 -22.81 -11.66
C TYR A 192 29.36 -22.96 -11.17
N SER A 193 28.98 -22.27 -10.08
CA SER A 193 27.69 -22.45 -9.42
C SER A 193 26.50 -22.26 -10.39
N PRO A 194 26.39 -21.16 -11.17
CA PRO A 194 25.24 -20.96 -12.06
C PRO A 194 25.02 -22.08 -13.07
N ALA A 195 26.12 -22.58 -13.65
CA ALA A 195 26.07 -23.62 -14.66
C ALA A 195 25.73 -25.00 -14.05
N ILE A 196 26.32 -25.36 -12.92
CA ILE A 196 26.01 -26.63 -12.24
C ILE A 196 24.59 -26.60 -11.66
N HIS A 197 24.16 -25.47 -11.10
CA HIS A 197 22.78 -25.25 -10.65
C HIS A 197 21.78 -25.55 -11.77
N TRP A 198 22.02 -24.99 -12.97
CA TRP A 198 21.14 -25.20 -14.11
C TRP A 198 21.13 -26.66 -14.58
N ILE A 199 22.30 -27.30 -14.67
CA ILE A 199 22.40 -28.72 -15.05
C ILE A 199 21.60 -29.58 -14.07
N LEU A 200 21.82 -29.40 -12.76
CA LEU A 200 21.11 -30.15 -11.73
C LEU A 200 19.60 -29.84 -11.71
N GLN A 201 19.20 -28.61 -12.01
CA GLN A 201 17.78 -28.24 -12.09
C GLN A 201 17.10 -28.95 -13.27
N CYS A 202 17.76 -29.03 -14.43
CA CYS A 202 17.27 -29.80 -15.57
C CYS A 202 17.11 -31.29 -15.21
N VAL A 203 18.06 -31.83 -14.45
CA VAL A 203 18.05 -33.23 -14.02
C VAL A 203 16.98 -33.49 -12.94
N ALA A 204 16.81 -32.58 -11.98
CA ALA A 204 15.87 -32.70 -10.88
C ALA A 204 14.40 -32.46 -11.29
N TYR A 205 14.16 -31.85 -12.45
CA TYR A 205 12.81 -31.56 -12.95
C TYR A 205 11.98 -32.86 -13.08
N ARG A 206 10.96 -33.00 -12.22
CA ARG A 206 10.09 -34.19 -12.10
C ARG A 206 10.88 -35.51 -11.94
N ALA A 207 12.01 -35.48 -11.24
CA ALA A 207 12.79 -36.68 -10.93
C ALA A 207 12.22 -37.41 -9.69
N PRO A 208 12.30 -38.74 -9.63
CA PRO A 208 11.86 -39.51 -8.46
C PRO A 208 12.92 -39.53 -7.33
N ASP A 209 12.44 -39.67 -6.08
CA ASP A 209 13.13 -40.08 -4.84
C ASP A 209 14.50 -40.76 -5.02
N PRO A 210 14.50 -41.95 -5.63
CA PRO A 210 15.70 -42.77 -5.74
C PRO A 210 16.79 -42.14 -6.60
N LEU A 211 16.43 -41.46 -7.69
CA LEU A 211 17.39 -40.85 -8.62
C LEU A 211 18.11 -39.67 -7.98
N LEU A 212 17.37 -38.83 -7.25
CA LEU A 212 17.95 -37.70 -6.50
C LEU A 212 18.88 -38.21 -5.38
N THR A 213 18.51 -39.30 -4.71
CA THR A 213 19.33 -39.93 -3.67
C THR A 213 20.62 -40.54 -4.25
N GLU A 214 20.53 -41.20 -5.41
CA GLU A 214 21.70 -41.72 -6.13
C GLU A 214 22.66 -40.60 -6.54
N MET A 215 22.12 -39.48 -7.06
CA MET A 215 22.92 -38.31 -7.44
C MET A 215 23.63 -37.68 -6.25
N MET A 216 22.92 -37.54 -5.12
CA MET A 216 23.50 -37.04 -3.88
C MET A 216 24.64 -37.94 -3.39
N GLU A 217 24.44 -39.26 -3.38
CA GLU A 217 25.47 -40.22 -2.93
C GLU A 217 26.69 -40.24 -3.85
N ARG A 218 26.51 -40.06 -5.17
CA ARG A 218 27.63 -39.90 -6.11
C ARG A 218 28.39 -38.60 -5.91
N CYS A 219 27.69 -37.49 -5.62
CA CYS A 219 28.33 -36.23 -5.24
C CYS A 219 29.13 -36.36 -3.94
N LYS A 220 28.64 -37.14 -2.96
CA LYS A 220 29.30 -37.36 -1.66
C LYS A 220 30.62 -38.14 -1.77
N LYS A 221 30.74 -39.05 -2.74
CA LYS A 221 31.94 -39.90 -2.91
C LYS A 221 33.13 -39.19 -3.55
N LEU A 222 32.94 -37.99 -4.09
CA LEU A 222 34.01 -37.21 -4.68
C LEU A 222 34.83 -36.50 -3.58
N GLY A 223 35.98 -35.92 -3.93
CA GLY A 223 36.71 -35.00 -3.03
C GLY A 223 36.34 -33.55 -3.36
N ASN A 224 36.41 -32.64 -2.40
CA ASN A 224 36.02 -31.22 -2.55
C ASN A 224 34.57 -31.01 -3.01
N ASN A 225 33.64 -31.73 -2.38
CA ASN A 225 32.23 -31.80 -2.80
C ASN A 225 31.41 -30.55 -2.47
N ALA A 226 31.98 -29.59 -1.73
CA ALA A 226 31.26 -28.42 -1.25
C ALA A 226 30.52 -27.69 -2.40
N LEU A 227 31.16 -27.47 -3.55
CA LEU A 227 30.49 -26.87 -4.73
C LEU A 227 29.30 -27.70 -5.24
N LEU A 228 29.44 -29.02 -5.29
CA LEU A 228 28.38 -29.93 -5.74
C LEU A 228 27.24 -29.97 -4.72
N LEU A 229 27.55 -30.02 -3.43
CA LEU A 229 26.57 -29.98 -2.35
C LEU A 229 25.79 -28.66 -2.37
N ASN A 230 26.47 -27.53 -2.59
CA ASN A 230 25.79 -26.23 -2.77
C ASN A 230 24.77 -26.29 -3.91
N SER A 231 25.19 -26.86 -5.04
CA SER A 231 24.39 -26.95 -6.24
C SER A 231 23.22 -27.92 -6.09
N VAL A 232 23.41 -29.01 -5.34
CA VAL A 232 22.36 -29.97 -4.97
C VAL A 232 21.30 -29.29 -4.10
N MET A 233 21.71 -28.58 -3.05
CA MET A 233 20.78 -27.87 -2.17
C MET A 233 19.99 -26.79 -2.91
N TRP A 234 20.60 -26.13 -3.90
CA TRP A 234 19.92 -25.11 -4.68
C TRP A 234 18.95 -25.67 -5.73
N ALA A 235 19.32 -26.76 -6.41
CA ALA A 235 18.59 -27.26 -7.57
C ALA A 235 17.52 -28.32 -7.23
N PHE A 236 17.66 -29.02 -6.11
CA PHE A 236 16.71 -30.06 -5.70
C PHE A 236 15.45 -29.44 -5.10
N ARG A 237 14.39 -30.25 -5.01
CA ARG A 237 13.14 -29.85 -4.36
C ARG A 237 13.41 -29.53 -2.89
N ALA A 238 12.88 -28.41 -2.40
CA ALA A 238 13.09 -27.96 -1.03
C ALA A 238 12.63 -29.02 -0.01
N GLU A 239 11.54 -29.74 -0.29
CA GLU A 239 11.03 -30.81 0.59
C GLU A 239 12.02 -31.99 0.72
N PHE A 240 12.71 -32.31 -0.38
CA PHE A 240 13.73 -33.38 -0.39
C PHE A 240 14.93 -33.02 0.49
N VAL A 241 15.33 -31.75 0.48
CA VAL A 241 16.46 -31.21 1.26
C VAL A 241 16.06 -31.06 2.73
N ALA A 242 14.88 -30.49 3.01
CA ALA A 242 14.39 -30.28 4.37
C ALA A 242 14.21 -31.60 5.15
N ALA A 243 13.73 -32.66 4.49
CA ALA A 243 13.58 -33.99 5.11
C ALA A 243 14.91 -34.65 5.50
N ARG A 244 16.06 -34.21 4.97
CA ARG A 244 17.41 -34.73 5.26
C ARG A 244 18.38 -33.64 5.69
N ALA A 245 17.86 -32.57 6.29
CA ALA A 245 18.67 -31.42 6.65
C ALA A 245 19.81 -31.80 7.64
N THR A 246 19.56 -32.76 8.52
CA THR A 246 20.55 -33.34 9.45
C THR A 246 21.71 -34.01 8.72
N ASP A 247 21.43 -34.81 7.68
CA ASP A 247 22.45 -35.41 6.81
C ASP A 247 23.27 -34.33 6.08
N PHE A 248 22.61 -33.29 5.55
CA PHE A 248 23.30 -32.18 4.90
C PHE A 248 24.20 -31.41 5.85
N ILE A 249 23.79 -31.18 7.10
CA ILE A 249 24.65 -30.53 8.11
C ILE A 249 25.88 -31.39 8.41
N GLY A 250 25.73 -32.71 8.53
CA GLY A 250 26.86 -33.64 8.67
C GLY A 250 27.84 -33.51 7.49
N MET A 251 27.30 -33.59 6.26
CA MET A 251 28.11 -33.46 5.04
C MET A 251 28.83 -32.11 4.92
N ILE A 252 28.20 -31.01 5.35
CA ILE A 252 28.81 -29.67 5.31
C ILE A 252 29.96 -29.56 6.33
N LYS A 253 29.84 -30.21 7.51
CA LYS A 253 30.91 -30.20 8.53
C LYS A 253 32.13 -30.99 8.08
N ASP A 254 31.92 -32.09 7.38
CA ASP A 254 32.99 -32.96 6.86
C ASP A 254 33.74 -32.34 5.67
N CYS A 255 33.29 -31.21 5.13
CA CYS A 255 33.96 -30.51 4.04
C CYS A 255 35.19 -29.70 4.52
N ASP A 256 36.28 -29.76 3.75
CA ASP A 256 37.51 -29.00 4.01
C ASP A 256 37.31 -27.48 3.90
N GLU A 257 37.93 -26.73 4.80
CA GLU A 257 37.85 -25.25 4.84
C GLU A 257 38.64 -24.57 3.71
N ALA A 258 39.59 -25.27 3.07
CA ALA A 258 40.37 -24.76 1.96
C ALA A 258 39.59 -24.73 0.62
N GLY A 259 38.39 -25.30 0.58
CA GLY A 259 37.52 -25.39 -0.60
C GLY A 259 36.47 -24.28 -0.70
N PHE A 260 35.30 -24.62 -1.22
CA PHE A 260 34.19 -23.68 -1.37
C PHE A 260 33.68 -23.17 0.00
N PRO A 261 33.33 -21.87 0.14
CA PRO A 261 33.02 -21.29 1.44
C PRO A 261 31.83 -21.95 2.16
N LYS A 262 32.04 -22.37 3.42
CA LYS A 262 31.01 -23.02 4.25
C LYS A 262 29.78 -22.12 4.48
N HIS A 263 29.95 -20.80 4.55
CA HIS A 263 28.84 -19.86 4.75
C HIS A 263 27.81 -19.92 3.59
N LEU A 264 28.26 -20.15 2.36
CA LEU A 264 27.39 -20.31 1.19
C LEU A 264 26.58 -21.62 1.25
N LEU A 265 27.18 -22.70 1.76
CA LEU A 265 26.50 -23.97 1.97
C LEU A 265 25.37 -23.85 2.99
N PHE A 266 25.65 -23.25 4.15
CA PHE A 266 24.63 -23.00 5.16
C PHE A 266 23.58 -22.00 4.66
N GLY A 267 23.93 -21.03 3.81
CA GLY A 267 22.97 -20.14 3.17
C GLY A 267 22.01 -20.88 2.22
N SER A 268 22.52 -21.78 1.39
CA SER A 268 21.70 -22.61 0.49
C SER A 268 20.81 -23.60 1.25
N LEU A 269 21.31 -24.19 2.33
CA LEU A 269 20.51 -25.03 3.23
C LEU A 269 19.40 -24.21 3.88
N GLY A 270 19.73 -23.05 4.46
CA GLY A 270 18.76 -22.16 5.11
C GLY A 270 17.67 -21.71 4.15
N ARG A 271 18.00 -21.43 2.89
CA ARG A 271 17.01 -21.07 1.86
C ARG A 271 16.05 -22.22 1.56
N SER A 272 16.58 -23.44 1.48
CA SER A 272 15.75 -24.64 1.27
C SER A 272 14.80 -24.86 2.45
N LEU A 273 15.27 -24.62 3.67
CA LEU A 273 14.49 -24.72 4.90
C LEU A 273 13.46 -23.58 5.06
N ALA A 274 13.70 -22.41 4.48
CA ALA A 274 12.71 -21.34 4.43
C ALA A 274 11.53 -21.71 3.51
N CYS A 275 11.82 -22.42 2.41
CA CYS A 275 10.81 -22.88 1.46
C CYS A 275 10.02 -24.12 1.90
N ALA A 276 10.64 -25.03 2.66
CA ALA A 276 10.00 -26.27 3.10
C ALA A 276 10.36 -26.63 4.55
N ASP A 277 9.36 -27.11 5.28
CA ASP A 277 9.48 -27.38 6.72
C ASP A 277 10.14 -28.74 6.97
N PRO A 278 11.22 -28.80 7.78
CA PRO A 278 11.79 -30.08 8.21
C PRO A 278 10.92 -30.73 9.31
N PRO A 279 11.13 -32.03 9.59
CA PRO A 279 10.42 -32.76 10.65
C PRO A 279 10.52 -32.06 12.01
N GLU A 280 9.42 -31.98 12.76
CA GLU A 280 9.35 -31.16 13.99
C GLU A 280 10.39 -31.54 15.04
N ALA A 281 10.62 -32.85 15.20
CA ALA A 281 11.59 -33.39 16.15
C ALA A 281 13.03 -32.97 15.85
N GLU A 282 13.35 -32.69 14.58
CA GLU A 282 14.72 -32.38 14.15
C GLU A 282 15.00 -30.87 14.10
N ARG A 283 13.97 -30.01 14.09
CA ARG A 283 14.09 -28.54 13.94
C ARG A 283 15.12 -27.93 14.91
N LEU A 284 15.03 -28.24 16.20
CA LEU A 284 15.95 -27.68 17.21
C LEU A 284 17.38 -28.18 17.02
N THR A 285 17.54 -29.45 16.65
CA THR A 285 18.87 -30.03 16.38
C THR A 285 19.52 -29.40 15.16
N ILE A 286 18.75 -29.19 14.09
CA ILE A 286 19.17 -28.52 12.86
C ILE A 286 19.67 -27.10 13.18
N LEU A 287 18.87 -26.32 13.93
CA LEU A 287 19.25 -24.97 14.31
C LEU A 287 20.54 -24.95 15.14
N ASN A 288 20.63 -25.77 16.19
CA ASN A 288 21.80 -25.80 17.06
C ASN A 288 23.07 -26.23 16.32
N GLU A 289 22.99 -27.25 15.46
CA GLU A 289 24.16 -27.75 14.74
C GLU A 289 24.61 -26.81 13.62
N ALA A 290 23.68 -26.12 12.96
CA ALA A 290 24.00 -25.08 12.00
C ALA A 290 24.58 -23.83 12.69
N TRP A 291 23.95 -23.35 13.76
CA TRP A 291 24.36 -22.12 14.45
C TRP A 291 25.75 -22.24 15.09
N LYS A 292 26.13 -23.44 15.57
CA LYS A 292 27.51 -23.73 16.05
C LYS A 292 28.61 -23.43 15.02
N VAL A 293 28.29 -23.52 13.73
CA VAL A 293 29.23 -23.23 12.64
C VAL A 293 29.07 -21.78 12.18
N ILE A 294 27.85 -21.27 12.08
CA ILE A 294 27.56 -19.89 11.65
C ILE A 294 28.20 -18.86 12.59
N THR A 295 28.10 -19.04 13.91
CA THR A 295 28.73 -18.17 14.92
C THR A 295 30.27 -18.14 14.86
N LYS A 296 30.92 -19.06 14.12
CA LYS A 296 32.39 -19.08 13.96
C LYS A 296 32.88 -18.34 12.72
N ILE A 297 31.99 -17.83 11.88
CA ILE A 297 32.34 -17.10 10.66
C ILE A 297 33.00 -15.77 11.04
N ARG A 298 34.25 -15.54 10.58
CA ARG A 298 35.03 -14.34 10.92
C ARG A 298 34.63 -13.10 10.12
N GLY A 299 34.21 -13.27 8.87
CA GLY A 299 33.83 -12.17 7.99
C GLY A 299 32.42 -11.65 8.33
N PRO A 300 32.24 -10.36 8.69
CA PRO A 300 30.94 -9.84 9.09
C PRO A 300 29.92 -9.87 7.95
N GLN A 301 30.34 -9.60 6.71
CA GLN A 301 29.50 -9.65 5.51
C GLN A 301 29.05 -11.08 5.18
N ASP A 302 29.97 -12.05 5.22
CA ASP A 302 29.66 -13.47 4.99
C ASP A 302 28.72 -14.03 6.06
N TYR A 303 28.94 -13.61 7.31
CA TYR A 303 28.08 -13.97 8.44
C TYR A 303 26.66 -13.45 8.25
N ILE A 304 26.46 -12.16 7.96
CA ILE A 304 25.12 -11.58 7.87
C ILE A 304 24.33 -12.13 6.67
N HIS A 305 24.98 -12.40 5.53
CA HIS A 305 24.33 -13.06 4.39
C HIS A 305 23.79 -14.45 4.76
N CYS A 306 24.45 -15.16 5.66
CA CYS A 306 23.97 -16.44 6.17
C CYS A 306 22.89 -16.23 7.24
N ALA A 307 23.15 -15.40 8.24
CA ALA A 307 22.26 -15.15 9.37
C ALA A 307 20.89 -14.62 8.94
N GLU A 308 20.84 -13.72 7.94
CA GLU A 308 19.60 -13.17 7.38
C GLU A 308 18.66 -14.26 6.85
N ILE A 309 19.20 -15.30 6.22
CA ILE A 309 18.43 -16.42 5.69
C ILE A 309 17.90 -17.28 6.83
N TRP A 310 18.75 -17.57 7.82
CA TRP A 310 18.39 -18.40 8.97
C TRP A 310 17.44 -17.73 9.95
N VAL A 311 17.39 -16.39 10.01
CA VAL A 311 16.39 -15.67 10.81
C VAL A 311 14.97 -16.04 10.39
N GLU A 312 14.73 -16.25 9.10
CA GLU A 312 13.41 -16.65 8.62
C GLU A 312 12.98 -18.00 9.20
N PHE A 313 13.90 -18.96 9.17
CA PHE A 313 13.70 -20.29 9.75
C PHE A 313 13.47 -20.22 11.26
N THR A 314 14.23 -19.38 11.98
CA THR A 314 14.04 -19.22 13.43
C THR A 314 12.71 -18.56 13.77
N CYS A 315 12.30 -17.55 13.01
CA CYS A 315 11.04 -16.84 13.25
C CYS A 315 9.81 -17.69 12.94
N ARG A 316 9.89 -18.58 11.95
CA ARG A 316 8.77 -19.44 11.54
C ARG A 316 8.50 -20.59 12.52
N HIS A 317 9.53 -21.16 13.13
CA HIS A 317 9.41 -22.42 13.89
C HIS A 317 9.64 -22.30 15.40
N PHE A 318 10.25 -21.21 15.87
CA PHE A 318 10.67 -21.09 17.25
C PHE A 318 10.03 -19.89 17.95
N THR A 319 10.28 -19.79 19.25
CA THR A 319 9.68 -18.77 20.11
C THR A 319 10.59 -17.54 20.21
N LYS A 320 10.17 -16.56 21.01
CA LYS A 320 10.97 -15.36 21.30
C LYS A 320 12.38 -15.64 21.85
N ARG A 321 12.61 -16.80 22.48
CA ARG A 321 13.92 -17.12 23.10
C ARG A 321 15.00 -17.34 22.06
N GLU A 322 14.69 -18.15 21.04
CA GLU A 322 15.64 -18.47 19.97
C GLU A 322 15.91 -17.25 19.10
N VAL A 323 14.88 -16.48 18.74
CA VAL A 323 15.03 -15.22 18.00
C VAL A 323 15.89 -14.21 18.77
N ASN A 324 15.66 -14.05 20.08
CA ASN A 324 16.47 -13.15 20.92
C ASN A 324 17.94 -13.59 20.99
N THR A 325 18.21 -14.90 20.96
CA THR A 325 19.58 -15.44 20.93
C THR A 325 20.27 -15.15 19.60
N VAL A 326 19.56 -15.33 18.48
CA VAL A 326 20.07 -14.99 17.14
C VAL A 326 20.34 -13.50 17.03
N LEU A 327 19.42 -12.64 17.48
CA LEU A 327 19.63 -11.19 17.50
C LEU A 327 20.84 -10.79 18.36
N ALA A 328 21.03 -11.42 19.52
CA ALA A 328 22.21 -11.19 20.36
C ALA A 328 23.52 -11.48 19.60
N ASP A 329 23.54 -12.57 18.84
CA ASP A 329 24.72 -12.99 18.08
C ASP A 329 24.98 -12.08 16.88
N ILE A 330 23.92 -11.63 16.18
CA ILE A 330 24.03 -10.63 15.11
C ILE A 330 24.61 -9.32 15.63
N ILE A 331 24.11 -8.81 16.77
CA ILE A 331 24.66 -7.61 17.42
C ILE A 331 26.14 -7.82 17.72
N LYS A 332 26.51 -8.96 18.31
CA LYS A 332 27.89 -9.25 18.69
C LYS A 332 28.86 -9.28 17.49
N HIS A 333 28.44 -9.80 16.34
CA HIS A 333 29.30 -9.93 15.16
C HIS A 333 29.42 -8.64 14.34
N LEU A 334 28.39 -7.79 14.34
CA LEU A 334 28.34 -6.61 13.47
C LEU A 334 28.69 -5.30 14.19
N THR A 335 28.65 -5.28 15.52
CA THR A 335 29.06 -4.12 16.32
C THR A 335 30.56 -3.81 16.22
N PRO A 336 31.48 -4.81 16.22
CA PRO A 336 32.90 -4.57 15.97
C PRO A 336 33.12 -3.86 14.63
N ASP A 337 34.02 -2.88 14.62
CA ASP A 337 34.40 -2.08 13.44
C ASP A 337 33.24 -1.36 12.72
N ARG A 338 32.06 -1.25 13.36
CA ARG A 338 30.83 -0.70 12.75
C ARG A 338 30.45 -1.39 11.44
N ALA A 339 30.73 -2.69 11.31
CA ALA A 339 30.43 -3.47 10.12
C ALA A 339 28.93 -3.51 9.75
N PHE A 340 28.03 -3.13 10.67
CA PHE A 340 26.61 -2.95 10.40
C PHE A 340 26.30 -1.85 9.36
N GLU A 341 27.17 -0.85 9.16
CA GLU A 341 26.93 0.26 8.23
C GLU A 341 26.87 -0.21 6.77
N ASP A 342 27.71 -1.18 6.41
CA ASP A 342 27.73 -1.77 5.08
C ASP A 342 26.60 -2.81 4.87
N ALA A 343 25.98 -3.28 5.96
CA ALA A 343 24.99 -4.36 5.97
C ALA A 343 23.54 -3.90 6.20
N TYR A 344 23.25 -2.59 6.16
CA TYR A 344 21.90 -2.07 6.42
C TYR A 344 20.76 -2.74 5.62
N PRO A 345 20.88 -3.03 4.30
CA PRO A 345 19.81 -3.69 3.55
C PRO A 345 19.47 -5.09 4.09
N LEU A 346 20.49 -5.85 4.52
CA LEU A 346 20.31 -7.19 5.08
C LEU A 346 19.69 -7.12 6.47
N LEU A 347 20.09 -6.15 7.29
CA LEU A 347 19.49 -5.90 8.60
C LEU A 347 18.02 -5.46 8.50
N GLN A 348 17.67 -4.68 7.49
CA GLN A 348 16.27 -4.34 7.19
C GLN A 348 15.46 -5.59 6.83
N SER A 349 16.03 -6.49 6.01
CA SER A 349 15.39 -7.78 5.69
C SER A 349 15.15 -8.64 6.93
N VAL A 350 16.12 -8.68 7.86
CA VAL A 350 15.96 -9.35 9.17
C VAL A 350 14.74 -8.82 9.92
N ILE A 351 14.55 -7.50 9.99
CA ILE A 351 13.36 -6.89 10.64
C ILE A 351 12.08 -7.26 9.91
N GLN A 352 12.06 -7.15 8.58
CA GLN A 352 10.89 -7.50 7.79
C GLN A 352 10.47 -8.96 8.00
N LYS A 353 11.43 -9.89 8.05
CA LYS A 353 11.20 -11.30 8.36
C LYS A 353 10.63 -11.49 9.76
N ILE A 354 11.21 -10.86 10.78
CA ILE A 354 10.68 -10.92 12.16
C ILE A 354 9.23 -10.41 12.21
N LEU A 355 8.95 -9.25 11.61
CA LEU A 355 7.61 -8.63 11.60
C LEU A 355 6.59 -9.40 10.76
N THR A 356 7.04 -10.26 9.84
CA THR A 356 6.16 -11.13 9.03
C THR A 356 5.56 -12.26 9.86
N TYR A 357 6.27 -12.76 10.88
CA TYR A 357 5.83 -13.89 11.70
C TYR A 357 5.42 -13.48 13.13
N PHE A 358 6.02 -12.42 13.70
CA PHE A 358 5.68 -11.91 15.03
C PHE A 358 4.74 -10.71 14.93
N HIS A 359 3.45 -10.94 15.18
CA HIS A 359 2.41 -9.89 15.20
C HIS A 359 2.03 -9.44 16.61
N ASP A 360 2.40 -10.19 17.65
CA ASP A 360 2.21 -9.75 19.04
C ASP A 360 3.37 -8.84 19.47
N PHE A 361 3.10 -7.54 19.47
CA PHE A 361 4.08 -6.52 19.83
C PHE A 361 4.48 -6.55 21.31
N SER A 362 3.64 -7.07 22.20
CA SER A 362 4.01 -7.28 23.60
C SER A 362 5.14 -8.31 23.70
N VAL A 363 5.03 -9.41 22.94
CA VAL A 363 6.07 -10.44 22.85
C VAL A 363 7.33 -9.89 22.18
N LEU A 364 7.17 -9.15 21.08
CA LEU A 364 8.27 -8.55 20.32
C LEU A 364 9.10 -7.58 21.17
N PHE A 365 8.47 -6.60 21.83
CA PHE A 365 9.18 -5.62 22.66
C PHE A 365 9.65 -6.18 24.00
N SER A 366 9.11 -7.33 24.44
CA SER A 366 9.67 -8.06 25.60
C SER A 366 11.02 -8.73 25.32
N MET A 367 11.48 -8.78 24.05
CA MET A 367 12.78 -9.31 23.70
C MET A 367 13.88 -8.32 24.07
N GLU A 368 14.75 -8.70 25.00
CA GLU A 368 15.84 -7.85 25.52
C GLU A 368 16.78 -7.31 24.42
N ARG A 369 16.95 -8.05 23.32
CA ARG A 369 17.87 -7.70 22.24
C ARG A 369 17.20 -7.02 21.05
N PHE A 370 15.87 -6.91 21.02
CA PHE A 370 15.17 -6.29 19.89
C PHE A 370 15.39 -4.77 19.82
N LEU A 371 15.24 -4.05 20.93
CA LEU A 371 15.51 -2.60 20.97
C LEU A 371 17.01 -2.29 20.74
N PRO A 372 17.97 -2.97 21.38
CA PRO A 372 19.39 -2.80 21.05
C PRO A 372 19.72 -3.08 19.58
N PHE A 373 19.03 -4.02 18.94
CA PHE A 373 19.17 -4.28 17.51
C PHE A 373 18.62 -3.11 16.67
N LEU A 374 17.49 -2.53 17.07
CA LEU A 374 16.94 -1.33 16.44
C LEU A 374 17.87 -0.10 16.59
N ASP A 375 18.60 -0.02 17.70
CA ASP A 375 19.58 1.07 17.94
C ASP A 375 20.84 0.95 17.07
N MET A 376 21.07 -0.19 16.38
CA MET A 376 22.14 -0.33 15.40
C MET A 376 21.90 0.51 14.13
N PHE A 377 20.65 0.90 13.85
CA PHE A 377 20.31 1.74 12.70
C PHE A 377 20.63 3.20 12.99
N GLN A 378 21.88 3.60 12.78
CA GLN A 378 22.36 4.94 13.10
C GLN A 378 22.15 5.96 11.97
N LYS A 379 22.02 5.50 10.71
CA LYS A 379 21.74 6.37 9.57
C LYS A 379 20.26 6.77 9.57
N ASP A 380 19.97 8.07 9.69
CA ASP A 380 18.61 8.60 9.84
C ASP A 380 17.61 8.05 8.83
N GLY A 381 17.93 8.09 7.53
CA GLY A 381 17.02 7.59 6.49
C GLY A 381 16.69 6.09 6.61
N VAL A 382 17.67 5.28 7.04
CA VAL A 382 17.49 3.82 7.22
C VAL A 382 16.68 3.55 8.49
N ARG A 383 16.98 4.26 9.58
CA ARG A 383 16.27 4.17 10.86
C ARG A 383 14.79 4.51 10.70
N VAL A 384 14.47 5.57 9.96
CA VAL A 384 13.09 5.99 9.70
C VAL A 384 12.35 4.98 8.85
N ALA A 385 12.99 4.39 7.83
CA ALA A 385 12.38 3.35 7.01
C ALA A 385 12.03 2.09 7.82
N VAL A 386 12.92 1.69 8.75
CA VAL A 386 12.65 0.59 9.68
C VAL A 386 11.50 0.93 10.62
N CYS A 387 11.52 2.11 11.25
CA CYS A 387 10.46 2.56 12.14
C CYS A 387 9.10 2.62 11.43
N ARG A 388 9.08 3.08 10.17
CA ARG A 388 7.89 3.07 9.31
C ARG A 388 7.36 1.66 9.12
N THR A 389 8.23 0.70 8.78
CA THR A 389 7.85 -0.71 8.58
C THR A 389 7.24 -1.31 9.86
N ILE A 390 7.84 -1.05 11.02
CA ILE A 390 7.32 -1.48 12.33
C ILE A 390 5.91 -0.91 12.55
N MET A 391 5.71 0.38 12.28
CA MET A 391 4.43 1.06 12.46
C MET A 391 3.34 0.61 11.48
N GLU A 392 3.69 0.36 10.22
CA GLU A 392 2.76 -0.18 9.22
C GLU A 392 2.25 -1.57 9.63
N VAL A 393 3.14 -2.44 10.10
CA VAL A 393 2.77 -3.77 10.59
C VAL A 393 1.93 -3.66 11.86
N PHE A 394 2.30 -2.77 12.79
CA PHE A 394 1.53 -2.51 14.01
C PHE A 394 0.09 -2.09 13.70
N ILE A 395 -0.10 -1.06 12.89
CA ILE A 395 -1.44 -0.56 12.55
C ILE A 395 -2.28 -1.61 11.80
N LYS A 396 -1.63 -2.47 11.00
CA LYS A 396 -2.32 -3.51 10.23
C LYS A 396 -2.80 -4.68 11.09
N HIS A 397 -2.04 -5.10 12.10
CA HIS A 397 -2.34 -6.32 12.87
C HIS A 397 -2.90 -6.03 14.27
N GLN A 398 -2.60 -4.87 14.85
CA GLN A 398 -3.16 -4.46 16.13
C GLN A 398 -4.59 -3.95 15.96
N LEU A 399 -5.57 -4.77 16.32
CA LEU A 399 -6.99 -4.41 16.24
C LEU A 399 -7.53 -3.79 17.53
N GLU A 400 -7.01 -4.22 18.69
CA GLU A 400 -7.48 -3.76 19.99
C GLU A 400 -6.59 -2.65 20.57
N PRO A 401 -7.17 -1.65 21.24
CA PRO A 401 -6.40 -0.63 21.95
C PRO A 401 -5.49 -1.24 23.01
N THR A 402 -4.27 -0.70 23.15
CA THR A 402 -3.27 -1.18 24.09
C THR A 402 -3.10 -0.24 25.28
N ARG A 403 -2.84 -0.84 26.44
CA ARG A 403 -2.51 -0.18 27.70
C ARG A 403 -1.18 -0.65 28.29
N ASP A 404 -0.49 -1.54 27.57
CA ASP A 404 0.76 -2.13 28.04
C ASP A 404 1.88 -1.09 27.99
N PRO A 405 2.48 -0.71 29.13
CA PRO A 405 3.55 0.29 29.16
C PRO A 405 4.76 -0.11 28.32
N VAL A 406 5.03 -1.41 28.12
CA VAL A 406 6.15 -1.88 27.28
C VAL A 406 5.91 -1.47 25.83
N ILE A 407 4.72 -1.76 25.30
CA ILE A 407 4.32 -1.40 23.94
C ILE A 407 4.30 0.13 23.79
N LEU A 408 3.69 0.83 24.75
CA LEU A 408 3.51 2.28 24.69
C LEU A 408 4.86 3.01 24.67
N ASN A 409 5.78 2.65 25.57
CA ASN A 409 7.10 3.29 25.64
C ASN A 409 7.96 2.97 24.41
N ALA A 410 7.94 1.71 23.96
CA ALA A 410 8.72 1.30 22.78
C ALA A 410 8.20 1.98 21.50
N LEU A 411 6.89 1.98 21.27
CA LEU A 411 6.29 2.65 20.11
C LEU A 411 6.39 4.16 20.20
N LEU A 412 6.35 4.75 21.40
CA LEU A 412 6.64 6.18 21.57
C LEU A 412 8.07 6.51 21.12
N HIS A 413 9.06 5.68 21.46
CA HIS A 413 10.43 5.84 20.96
C HIS A 413 10.53 5.70 19.43
N VAL A 414 9.83 4.72 18.84
CA VAL A 414 9.75 4.53 17.37
C VAL A 414 9.10 5.73 16.69
N CYS A 415 7.95 6.20 17.21
CA CYS A 415 7.24 7.38 16.71
C CYS A 415 8.07 8.65 16.84
N LYS A 416 8.81 8.81 17.94
CA LYS A 416 9.73 9.94 18.15
C LYS A 416 10.87 9.93 17.13
N ALA A 417 11.49 8.78 16.88
CA ALA A 417 12.53 8.66 15.86
C ALA A 417 12.02 9.02 14.45
N MET A 418 10.77 8.67 14.12
CA MET A 418 10.14 9.11 12.86
C MET A 418 9.84 10.62 12.85
N HIS A 419 9.32 11.16 13.94
CA HIS A 419 9.02 12.59 14.06
C HIS A 419 10.29 13.46 13.94
N ASP A 420 11.35 13.09 14.65
CA ASP A 420 12.61 13.84 14.71
C ASP A 420 13.33 13.87 13.35
N SER A 421 12.96 12.98 12.43
CA SER A 421 13.45 12.99 11.05
C SER A 421 12.81 14.06 10.15
N VAL A 422 11.67 14.63 10.58
CA VAL A 422 10.96 15.66 9.81
C VAL A 422 11.69 16.99 9.95
N ASN A 423 12.18 17.51 8.82
CA ASN A 423 12.88 18.78 8.75
C ASN A 423 12.27 19.69 7.66
N ALA A 424 12.85 20.89 7.47
CA ALA A 424 12.34 21.88 6.52
C ALA A 424 12.36 21.40 5.05
N MET A 425 13.18 20.40 4.73
CA MET A 425 13.31 19.82 3.38
C MET A 425 12.40 18.61 3.16
N THR A 426 11.72 18.11 4.20
CA THR A 426 10.80 16.98 4.07
C THR A 426 9.58 17.36 3.24
N LEU A 427 9.25 16.51 2.25
CA LEU A 427 8.10 16.73 1.39
C LEU A 427 6.78 16.66 2.18
N GLU A 428 5.80 17.45 1.77
CA GLU A 428 4.48 17.48 2.42
C GLU A 428 3.78 16.11 2.42
N ASP A 429 3.95 15.31 1.36
CA ASP A 429 3.39 13.96 1.29
C ASP A 429 4.07 12.99 2.27
N GLU A 430 5.38 13.13 2.49
CA GLU A 430 6.10 12.34 3.49
C GLU A 430 5.68 12.74 4.91
N LYS A 431 5.54 14.04 5.20
CA LYS A 431 4.99 14.55 6.46
C LYS A 431 3.59 13.99 6.71
N ARG A 432 2.73 13.97 5.68
CA ARG A 432 1.38 13.42 5.77
C ARG A 432 1.41 11.92 6.07
N SER A 433 2.25 11.16 5.37
CA SER A 433 2.41 9.71 5.58
C SER A 433 2.86 9.40 7.02
N LEU A 434 3.91 10.06 7.51
CA LEU A 434 4.39 9.89 8.88
C LEU A 434 3.33 10.29 9.92
N SER A 435 2.62 11.39 9.68
CA SER A 435 1.55 11.86 10.54
C SER A 435 0.40 10.85 10.63
N LEU A 436 0.06 10.16 9.54
CA LEU A 436 -0.97 9.11 9.53
C LEU A 436 -0.56 7.91 10.39
N LEU A 437 0.70 7.48 10.30
CA LEU A 437 1.21 6.36 11.10
C LEU A 437 1.22 6.70 12.60
N ILE A 438 1.73 7.88 12.97
CA ILE A 438 1.75 8.31 14.37
C ILE A 438 0.32 8.57 14.89
N SER A 439 -0.59 9.09 14.06
CA SER A 439 -2.02 9.20 14.40
C SER A 439 -2.64 7.83 14.65
N GLY A 440 -2.28 6.83 13.84
CA GLY A 440 -2.69 5.44 14.03
C GLY A 440 -2.28 4.90 15.39
N PHE A 441 -1.03 5.14 15.80
CA PHE A 441 -0.56 4.81 17.16
C PHE A 441 -1.38 5.51 18.24
N ILE A 442 -1.52 6.84 18.17
CA ILE A 442 -2.25 7.63 19.19
C ILE A 442 -3.69 7.11 19.37
N ARG A 443 -4.36 6.70 18.28
CA ARG A 443 -5.72 6.13 18.33
C ARG A 443 -5.78 4.75 19.01
N MET A 444 -4.68 4.00 19.02
CA MET A 444 -4.59 2.69 19.68
C MET A 444 -4.25 2.81 21.17
N VAL A 445 -3.86 3.97 21.68
CA VAL A 445 -3.55 4.16 23.10
C VAL A 445 -4.82 4.44 23.89
N TRP A 446 -5.21 3.49 24.76
CA TRP A 446 -6.41 3.63 25.59
C TRP A 446 -6.23 3.06 26.99
N PHE A 447 -6.26 3.93 28.01
CA PHE A 447 -6.13 3.54 29.42
C PHE A 447 -7.46 3.16 30.10
N GLY A 448 -8.55 3.04 29.35
CA GLY A 448 -9.83 2.59 29.89
C GLY A 448 -10.47 3.61 30.82
N ARG A 449 -10.56 3.29 32.11
CA ARG A 449 -11.19 4.16 33.13
C ARG A 449 -10.21 5.15 33.78
N ASP A 450 -8.92 5.03 33.50
CA ASP A 450 -7.92 5.95 34.02
C ASP A 450 -7.80 7.18 33.11
N PHE A 451 -8.73 8.11 33.30
CA PHE A 451 -8.81 9.33 32.50
C PHE A 451 -7.61 10.25 32.73
N GLU A 452 -7.03 10.26 33.93
CA GLU A 452 -5.87 11.10 34.27
C GLU A 452 -4.62 10.60 33.53
N GLN A 453 -4.39 9.28 33.50
CA GLN A 453 -3.29 8.70 32.75
C GLN A 453 -3.41 8.97 31.24
N GLN A 454 -4.63 8.86 30.67
CA GLN A 454 -4.86 9.20 29.26
C GLN A 454 -4.55 10.68 28.96
N LEU A 455 -4.98 11.60 29.83
CA LEU A 455 -4.67 13.01 29.66
C LEU A 455 -3.16 13.29 29.79
N SER A 456 -2.48 12.63 30.74
CA SER A 456 -1.03 12.73 30.90
C SER A 456 -0.29 12.28 29.64
N PHE A 457 -0.73 11.17 29.02
CA PHE A 457 -0.18 10.72 27.74
C PHE A 457 -0.40 11.75 26.63
N CYS A 458 -1.58 12.37 26.52
CA CYS A 458 -1.82 13.43 25.53
C CYS A 458 -0.91 14.65 25.76
N VAL A 459 -0.64 15.02 27.01
CA VAL A 459 0.29 16.11 27.35
C VAL A 459 1.72 15.78 26.91
N GLU A 460 2.20 14.56 27.18
CA GLU A 460 3.51 14.09 26.74
C GLU A 460 3.61 14.01 25.20
N ALA A 461 2.56 13.49 24.55
CA ALA A 461 2.48 13.40 23.09
C ALA A 461 2.50 14.80 22.45
N ARG A 462 1.81 15.79 23.01
CA ARG A 462 1.86 17.18 22.53
C ARG A 462 3.25 17.79 22.64
N ALA A 463 3.94 17.53 23.75
CA ALA A 463 5.31 18.03 23.95
C ALA A 463 6.29 17.37 22.98
N THR A 464 6.09 16.10 22.65
CA THR A 464 6.97 15.33 21.76
C THR A 464 6.72 15.63 20.28
N PHE A 465 5.46 15.76 19.86
CA PHE A 465 5.06 15.82 18.45
C PHE A 465 4.60 17.21 17.98
N CYS A 466 5.14 18.27 18.58
CA CYS A 466 4.69 19.64 18.39
C CYS A 466 4.81 20.17 16.95
N ASN A 467 5.71 19.60 16.13
CA ASN A 467 5.99 20.09 14.78
C ASN A 467 4.99 19.59 13.72
N LEU A 468 4.16 18.60 14.04
CA LEU A 468 3.22 17.99 13.11
C LEU A 468 1.78 18.39 13.44
N GLU A 469 1.24 19.36 12.72
CA GLU A 469 -0.12 19.86 12.92
C GLU A 469 -1.21 18.78 12.89
N PRO A 470 -1.21 17.78 11.97
CA PRO A 470 -2.24 16.75 11.97
C PRO A 470 -2.28 15.94 13.27
N LEU A 471 -1.13 15.79 13.95
CA LEU A 471 -1.06 15.12 15.26
C LEU A 471 -1.67 15.97 16.36
N LEU A 472 -1.43 17.30 16.35
CA LEU A 472 -2.08 18.21 17.30
C LEU A 472 -3.60 18.20 17.15
N VAL A 473 -4.11 18.19 15.91
CA VAL A 473 -5.55 18.05 15.62
C VAL A 473 -6.09 16.72 16.17
N GLN A 474 -5.41 15.61 15.92
CA GLN A 474 -5.80 14.29 16.43
C GLN A 474 -5.80 14.25 17.97
N LEU A 475 -4.82 14.88 18.62
CA LEU A 475 -4.75 14.97 20.08
C LEU A 475 -5.92 15.79 20.65
N ILE A 476 -6.28 16.92 20.03
CA ILE A 476 -7.44 17.72 20.44
C ILE A 476 -8.73 16.90 20.33
N HIS A 477 -8.93 16.16 19.23
CA HIS A 477 -10.08 15.26 19.09
C HIS A 477 -10.08 14.16 20.17
N THR A 478 -8.92 13.59 20.48
CA THR A 478 -8.79 12.55 21.53
C THR A 478 -9.17 13.10 22.90
N VAL A 479 -8.72 14.32 23.24
CA VAL A 479 -9.07 14.98 24.51
C VAL A 479 -10.55 15.40 24.57
N ASN A 480 -11.12 15.86 23.45
CA ASN A 480 -12.55 16.16 23.34
C ASN A 480 -13.41 14.90 23.51
N GLN A 481 -12.98 13.77 22.92
CA GLN A 481 -13.61 12.47 23.13
C GLN A 481 -13.52 12.03 24.59
N LEU A 482 -12.35 12.19 25.23
CA LEU A 482 -12.14 11.88 26.65
C LEU A 482 -13.11 12.65 27.57
N ALA A 483 -13.32 13.94 27.29
CA ALA A 483 -14.31 14.75 28.01
C ALA A 483 -15.74 14.22 27.81
N MET A 484 -16.11 13.84 26.58
CA MET A 484 -17.43 13.27 26.30
C MET A 484 -17.66 11.89 26.91
N GLU A 485 -16.63 11.05 26.97
CA GLU A 485 -16.70 9.76 27.65
C GLU A 485 -16.83 9.91 29.16
N THR A 486 -16.13 10.88 29.74
CA THR A 486 -16.32 11.26 31.15
C THR A 486 -17.77 11.65 31.41
N ARG A 487 -18.40 12.44 30.51
CA ARG A 487 -19.83 12.77 30.57
C ARG A 487 -20.72 11.54 30.52
N ARG A 488 -20.44 10.62 29.58
CA ARG A 488 -21.22 9.40 29.35
C ARG A 488 -21.20 8.50 30.58
N MET A 489 -20.03 8.34 31.20
CA MET A 489 -19.85 7.57 32.44
C MET A 489 -20.59 8.19 33.62
N MET A 490 -20.53 9.52 33.75
CA MET A 490 -21.17 10.25 34.85
C MET A 490 -22.66 10.57 34.58
N ARG A 491 -23.23 10.15 33.43
CA ARG A 491 -24.59 10.50 32.97
C ARG A 491 -24.88 12.01 33.07
N GLY A 492 -23.87 12.84 32.82
CA GLY A 492 -23.95 14.30 32.91
C GLY A 492 -24.09 14.87 34.34
N ASN A 493 -23.77 14.12 35.39
CA ASN A 493 -23.64 14.62 36.77
C ASN A 493 -22.16 14.57 37.19
N HIS A 494 -21.42 15.66 36.99
CA HIS A 494 -20.01 15.69 37.34
C HIS A 494 -19.80 15.88 38.85
N SER A 495 -18.96 15.03 39.45
CA SER A 495 -18.35 15.28 40.75
C SER A 495 -17.35 16.46 40.67
N ARG A 496 -16.94 17.01 41.82
CA ARG A 496 -15.92 18.09 41.87
C ARG A 496 -14.62 17.70 41.16
N LYS A 497 -14.18 16.44 41.28
CA LYS A 497 -12.98 15.91 40.61
C LYS A 497 -13.18 15.81 39.10
N THR A 498 -14.26 15.17 38.65
CA THR A 498 -14.55 15.02 37.21
C THR A 498 -14.82 16.34 36.52
N ALA A 499 -15.40 17.34 37.21
CA ALA A 499 -15.57 18.68 36.68
C ALA A 499 -14.23 19.41 36.54
N ALA A 500 -13.32 19.27 37.51
CA ALA A 500 -11.96 19.79 37.41
C ALA A 500 -11.19 19.14 36.25
N PHE A 501 -11.35 17.82 36.08
CA PHE A 501 -10.76 17.07 34.98
C PHE A 501 -11.25 17.55 33.61
N VAL A 502 -12.57 17.68 33.40
CA VAL A 502 -13.09 18.18 32.11
C VAL A 502 -12.64 19.63 31.84
N ARG A 503 -12.53 20.47 32.87
CA ARG A 503 -11.92 21.80 32.73
C ARG A 503 -10.45 21.73 32.32
N ALA A 504 -9.69 20.75 32.81
CA ALA A 504 -8.32 20.52 32.38
C ALA A 504 -8.25 20.07 30.91
N CYS A 505 -9.16 19.19 30.46
CA CYS A 505 -9.29 18.81 29.05
C CYS A 505 -9.60 20.03 28.16
N ALA A 506 -10.53 20.89 28.58
CA ALA A 506 -10.85 22.12 27.88
C ALA A 506 -9.64 23.08 27.84
N ALA A 507 -8.93 23.25 28.95
CA ALA A 507 -7.72 24.08 28.99
C ALA A 507 -6.63 23.55 28.06
N TYR A 508 -6.43 22.23 28.00
CA TYR A 508 -5.51 21.59 27.08
C TYR A 508 -5.86 21.90 25.61
N SER A 509 -7.12 21.75 25.22
CA SER A 509 -7.57 22.09 23.86
C SER A 509 -7.37 23.59 23.58
N PHE A 510 -7.68 24.46 24.53
CA PHE A 510 -7.56 25.91 24.40
C PHE A 510 -6.12 26.38 24.14
N ILE A 511 -5.11 25.78 24.81
CA ILE A 511 -3.70 26.15 24.61
C ILE A 511 -3.06 25.47 23.38
N THR A 512 -3.70 24.43 22.83
CA THR A 512 -3.17 23.66 21.69
C THR A 512 -3.66 24.19 20.35
N ILE A 513 -4.90 24.67 20.28
CA ILE A 513 -5.50 25.20 19.05
C ILE A 513 -4.69 26.37 18.44
N PRO A 514 -4.19 27.36 19.22
CA PRO A 514 -3.37 28.44 18.68
C PRO A 514 -2.08 27.98 17.95
N SER A 515 -1.59 26.77 18.23
CA SER A 515 -0.37 26.23 17.62
C SER A 515 -0.54 25.77 16.17
N LEU A 516 -1.77 25.73 15.65
CA LEU A 516 -2.06 25.29 14.28
C LEU A 516 -1.88 26.45 13.29
N SER A 517 -1.35 26.22 12.09
CA SER A 517 -1.24 27.29 11.07
C SER A 517 -2.58 27.57 10.40
N SER A 518 -3.39 26.55 10.13
CA SER A 518 -4.67 26.70 9.43
C SER A 518 -5.74 27.37 10.28
N ILE A 519 -6.16 28.58 9.86
CA ILE A 519 -7.21 29.37 10.54
C ILE A 519 -8.56 28.64 10.53
N PHE A 520 -8.92 27.98 9.43
CA PHE A 520 -10.16 27.20 9.35
C PHE A 520 -10.17 25.99 10.28
N CYS A 521 -9.03 25.32 10.46
CA CYS A 521 -8.90 24.26 11.47
C CYS A 521 -9.06 24.84 12.87
N ARG A 522 -8.43 25.99 13.16
CA ARG A 522 -8.59 26.66 14.47
C ARG A 522 -10.05 27.02 14.77
N LEU A 523 -10.74 27.66 13.82
CA LEU A 523 -12.16 28.01 13.95
C LEU A 523 -13.03 26.78 14.23
N SER A 524 -12.87 25.73 13.42
CA SER A 524 -13.64 24.48 13.56
C SER A 524 -13.38 23.80 14.91
N LEU A 525 -12.13 23.78 15.37
CA LEU A 525 -11.75 23.16 16.64
C LEU A 525 -12.17 23.99 17.85
N TYR A 526 -12.16 25.32 17.77
CA TYR A 526 -12.72 26.18 18.82
C TYR A 526 -14.21 25.95 18.96
N LEU A 527 -14.96 25.89 17.85
CA LEU A 527 -16.39 25.60 17.87
C LEU A 527 -16.67 24.22 18.48
N LEU A 528 -15.99 23.17 18.01
CA LEU A 528 -16.17 21.80 18.51
C LEU A 528 -15.79 21.68 19.98
N SER A 529 -14.67 22.25 20.40
CA SER A 529 -14.23 22.19 21.81
C SER A 529 -15.14 23.01 22.71
N GLY A 530 -15.70 24.13 22.23
CA GLY A 530 -16.74 24.90 22.91
C GLY A 530 -18.03 24.11 23.08
N GLN A 531 -18.48 23.40 22.05
CA GLN A 531 -19.63 22.49 22.11
C GLN A 531 -19.43 21.37 23.15
N VAL A 532 -18.25 20.76 23.18
CA VAL A 532 -17.90 19.72 24.16
C VAL A 532 -17.83 20.30 25.57
N ALA A 533 -17.29 21.49 25.76
CA ALA A 533 -17.26 22.18 27.06
C ALA A 533 -18.68 22.48 27.57
N LEU A 534 -19.56 22.97 26.69
CA LEU A 534 -20.94 23.30 27.05
C LEU A 534 -21.76 22.04 27.36
N ALA A 535 -21.57 20.98 26.58
CA ALA A 535 -22.12 19.65 26.87
C ALA A 535 -21.74 19.13 28.27
N ASN A 536 -20.56 19.50 28.79
CA ASN A 536 -20.07 19.12 30.11
C ASN A 536 -20.32 20.16 31.22
N GLN A 537 -21.22 21.14 30.99
CA GLN A 537 -21.54 22.21 31.96
C GLN A 537 -20.35 23.13 32.30
N CYS A 538 -19.35 23.23 31.43
CA CYS A 538 -18.21 24.14 31.59
C CYS A 538 -18.46 25.47 30.86
N LEU A 539 -19.41 26.27 31.35
CA LEU A 539 -19.87 27.50 30.69
C LEU A 539 -18.76 28.53 30.47
N SER A 540 -17.94 28.81 31.50
CA SER A 540 -16.84 29.78 31.38
C SER A 540 -15.80 29.40 30.33
N GLN A 541 -15.52 28.10 30.18
CA GLN A 541 -14.57 27.59 29.18
C GLN A 541 -15.19 27.63 27.78
N ALA A 542 -16.48 27.29 27.66
CA ALA A 542 -17.21 27.39 26.40
C ALA A 542 -17.26 28.85 25.90
N ASP A 543 -17.57 29.81 26.78
CA ASP A 543 -17.56 31.24 26.46
C ASP A 543 -16.17 31.71 25.99
N ALA A 544 -15.10 31.27 26.67
CA ALA A 544 -13.73 31.58 26.23
C ALA A 544 -13.41 31.04 24.82
N PHE A 545 -13.84 29.81 24.50
CA PHE A 545 -13.69 29.24 23.16
C PHE A 545 -14.45 30.03 22.10
N PHE A 546 -15.69 30.42 22.38
CA PHE A 546 -16.52 31.17 21.45
C PHE A 546 -15.98 32.59 21.24
N LYS A 547 -15.54 33.28 22.30
CA LYS A 547 -14.84 34.57 22.20
C LYS A 547 -13.58 34.47 21.35
N ALA A 548 -12.76 33.44 21.56
CA ALA A 548 -11.56 33.20 20.75
C ALA A 548 -11.89 32.91 19.27
N ALA A 549 -12.96 32.17 19.00
CA ALA A 549 -13.43 31.94 17.63
C ALA A 549 -13.89 33.26 16.97
N VAL A 550 -14.64 34.11 17.68
CA VAL A 550 -15.10 35.42 17.20
C VAL A 550 -13.92 36.33 16.90
N SER A 551 -12.92 36.41 17.78
CA SER A 551 -11.74 37.25 17.56
C SER A 551 -10.88 36.79 16.37
N LEU A 552 -11.00 35.52 15.96
CA LEU A 552 -10.24 34.95 14.84
C LEU A 552 -10.92 35.17 13.48
N LEU A 553 -12.22 35.50 13.45
CA LEU A 553 -12.98 35.71 12.20
C LEU A 553 -12.37 36.77 11.27
N PRO A 554 -11.89 37.94 11.76
CA PRO A 554 -11.29 38.96 10.90
C PRO A 554 -10.00 38.51 10.19
N GLU A 555 -9.30 37.52 10.75
CA GLU A 555 -8.01 37.04 10.24
C GLU A 555 -8.14 36.06 9.06
N VAL A 556 -9.37 35.66 8.68
CA VAL A 556 -9.61 34.65 7.64
C VAL A 556 -9.14 35.15 6.26
N PRO A 557 -8.24 34.44 5.55
CA PRO A 557 -7.74 34.88 4.25
C PRO A 557 -8.84 34.83 3.18
N ARG A 558 -8.84 35.77 2.23
CA ARG A 558 -9.86 35.85 1.15
C ARG A 558 -9.80 34.67 0.17
N THR A 559 -8.60 34.17 -0.11
CA THR A 559 -8.39 33.04 -1.03
C THR A 559 -7.58 31.95 -0.36
N ILE A 560 -7.93 30.71 -0.66
CA ILE A 560 -7.23 29.51 -0.19
C ILE A 560 -6.75 28.75 -1.42
N SER A 561 -5.51 28.29 -1.39
CA SER A 561 -4.99 27.35 -2.39
C SER A 561 -5.48 25.94 -2.04
N VAL A 562 -6.44 25.42 -2.80
CA VAL A 562 -6.90 24.03 -2.71
C VAL A 562 -6.40 23.30 -3.96
N GLU A 563 -5.50 22.33 -3.79
CA GLU A 563 -4.92 21.53 -4.89
C GLU A 563 -4.24 22.40 -5.98
N GLY A 564 -3.59 23.49 -5.58
CA GLY A 564 -2.90 24.41 -6.51
C GLY A 564 -3.82 25.38 -7.25
N LYS A 565 -5.13 25.37 -6.98
CA LYS A 565 -6.09 26.35 -7.50
C LYS A 565 -6.52 27.31 -6.39
N SER A 566 -6.41 28.61 -6.64
CA SER A 566 -6.97 29.63 -5.76
C SER A 566 -8.49 29.57 -5.80
N ARG A 567 -9.12 29.31 -4.64
CA ARG A 567 -10.58 29.36 -4.45
C ARG A 567 -10.91 30.39 -3.39
N SER A 568 -12.07 31.04 -3.54
CA SER A 568 -12.60 31.95 -2.53
C SER A 568 -12.89 31.20 -1.23
N SER A 569 -12.54 31.80 -0.10
CA SER A 569 -12.76 31.26 1.24
C SER A 569 -14.15 31.54 1.78
N GLU A 570 -14.92 32.42 1.11
CA GLU A 570 -16.20 32.94 1.60
C GLU A 570 -17.24 31.84 1.83
N SER A 571 -17.25 30.78 1.02
CA SER A 571 -18.17 29.65 1.17
C SER A 571 -17.92 28.86 2.46
N LEU A 572 -16.65 28.58 2.76
CA LEU A 572 -16.25 27.88 3.98
C LEU A 572 -16.53 28.73 5.22
N LEU A 573 -16.31 30.05 5.12
CA LEU A 573 -16.62 31.00 6.18
C LEU A 573 -18.14 31.05 6.44
N LEU A 574 -18.95 31.08 5.38
CA LEU A 574 -20.41 31.04 5.48
C LEU A 574 -20.88 29.77 6.19
N ASP A 575 -20.36 28.60 5.81
CA ASP A 575 -20.73 27.32 6.43
C ASP A 575 -20.35 27.29 7.92
N PHE A 576 -19.17 27.82 8.27
CA PHE A 576 -18.75 27.95 9.66
C PHE A 576 -19.67 28.88 10.46
N ILE A 577 -19.98 30.07 9.93
CA ILE A 577 -20.83 31.05 10.61
C ILE A 577 -22.24 30.49 10.80
N ASN A 578 -22.79 29.79 9.81
CA ASN A 578 -24.11 29.16 9.92
C ASN A 578 -24.14 28.09 11.02
N ASN A 579 -23.11 27.25 11.11
CA ASN A 579 -22.97 26.28 12.20
C ASN A 579 -22.79 26.98 13.56
N PHE A 580 -22.04 28.08 13.58
CA PHE A 580 -21.84 28.84 14.80
C PHE A 580 -23.13 29.52 15.28
N PHE A 581 -23.90 30.12 14.38
CA PHE A 581 -25.23 30.67 14.67
C PHE A 581 -26.19 29.62 15.20
N ALA A 582 -26.21 28.43 14.59
CA ALA A 582 -27.01 27.33 15.11
C ALA A 582 -26.66 27.11 16.59
N MET A 583 -25.36 26.97 16.91
CA MET A 583 -24.90 26.73 18.28
C MET A 583 -25.23 27.88 19.26
N LEU A 584 -25.14 29.15 18.83
CA LEU A 584 -25.41 30.31 19.70
C LEU A 584 -26.83 30.34 20.26
N LEU A 585 -27.80 29.65 19.66
CA LEU A 585 -29.18 29.55 20.18
C LEU A 585 -29.22 29.02 21.61
N VAL A 586 -28.42 27.99 21.90
CA VAL A 586 -28.42 27.29 23.20
C VAL A 586 -27.40 27.83 24.19
N VAL A 587 -26.54 28.76 23.76
CA VAL A 587 -25.52 29.37 24.60
C VAL A 587 -26.17 30.42 25.51
N PRO A 588 -25.98 30.35 26.84
CA PRO A 588 -26.47 31.39 27.74
C PRO A 588 -25.72 32.70 27.55
N ASP A 589 -26.44 33.80 27.60
CA ASP A 589 -25.83 35.13 27.63
C ASP A 589 -25.09 35.38 28.96
N HIS A 590 -23.98 36.11 28.87
CA HIS A 590 -23.18 36.44 30.04
C HIS A 590 -23.90 37.54 30.87
N PRO A 591 -24.09 37.35 32.19
CA PRO A 591 -24.85 38.29 33.02
C PRO A 591 -24.33 39.74 32.99
N GLU A 592 -23.01 39.91 32.80
CA GLU A 592 -22.33 41.22 32.86
C GLU A 592 -22.15 41.91 31.49
N HIS A 593 -22.23 41.19 30.36
CA HIS A 593 -21.90 41.74 29.04
C HIS A 593 -23.10 42.18 28.22
N GLY A 594 -24.29 42.18 28.84
CA GLY A 594 -25.54 42.49 28.18
C GLY A 594 -26.03 41.36 27.27
N VAL A 595 -27.23 41.57 26.75
CA VAL A 595 -27.98 40.57 26.01
C VAL A 595 -27.44 40.42 24.58
N LEU A 596 -27.44 39.20 24.03
CA LEU A 596 -26.97 38.85 22.68
C LEU A 596 -25.50 39.23 22.41
N TYR A 597 -24.65 39.25 23.44
CA TYR A 597 -23.26 39.68 23.32
C TYR A 597 -22.48 38.93 22.24
N LEU A 598 -22.54 37.59 22.22
CA LEU A 598 -21.82 36.78 21.23
C LEU A 598 -22.37 36.95 19.81
N VAL A 599 -23.70 37.05 19.67
CA VAL A 599 -24.36 37.29 18.37
C VAL A 599 -23.94 38.64 17.81
N ARG A 600 -23.95 39.70 18.65
CA ARG A 600 -23.43 41.02 18.29
C ARG A 600 -21.94 40.97 17.94
N GLY A 601 -21.15 40.21 18.71
CA GLY A 601 -19.73 39.99 18.45
C GLY A 601 -19.48 39.42 17.05
N VAL A 602 -20.21 38.37 16.66
CA VAL A 602 -20.12 37.79 15.31
C VAL A 602 -20.51 38.80 14.24
N LEU A 603 -21.63 39.49 14.41
CA LEU A 603 -22.14 40.45 13.42
C LEU A 603 -21.20 41.65 13.25
N ASN A 604 -20.59 42.14 14.33
CA ASN A 604 -19.61 43.22 14.28
C ASN A 604 -18.32 42.78 13.57
N MET A 605 -17.80 41.59 13.89
CA MET A 605 -16.60 41.06 13.22
C MET A 605 -16.85 40.77 11.72
N VAL A 606 -18.07 40.37 11.36
CA VAL A 606 -18.52 40.22 9.96
C VAL A 606 -18.60 41.57 9.25
N GLN A 607 -18.92 42.66 9.95
CA GLN A 607 -18.88 44.01 9.40
C GLN A 607 -17.45 44.48 9.14
N ASP A 608 -16.54 44.20 10.07
CA ASP A 608 -15.11 44.56 10.01
C ASP A 608 -14.33 43.69 9.01
N TYR A 609 -14.84 42.50 8.67
CA TYR A 609 -14.23 41.61 7.69
C TYR A 609 -14.21 42.23 6.28
N THR A 610 -13.08 42.07 5.59
CA THR A 610 -12.93 42.57 4.21
C THR A 610 -13.37 41.53 3.18
N TRP A 611 -14.66 41.56 2.85
CA TRP A 611 -15.30 40.71 1.84
C TRP A 611 -14.77 40.97 0.41
N GLU A 612 -14.97 40.02 -0.51
CA GLU A 612 -14.68 40.24 -1.92
C GLU A 612 -15.64 41.28 -2.53
N ASP A 613 -15.14 42.15 -3.41
CA ASP A 613 -15.92 43.27 -3.98
C ASP A 613 -17.18 42.80 -4.74
N ASN A 614 -17.17 41.55 -5.21
CA ASN A 614 -18.28 40.91 -5.92
C ASN A 614 -18.90 39.74 -5.12
N GLY A 615 -18.65 39.62 -3.81
CA GLY A 615 -19.17 38.53 -2.97
C GLY A 615 -20.59 38.80 -2.42
N ASP A 616 -21.49 37.83 -2.55
CA ASP A 616 -22.83 37.86 -1.91
C ASP A 616 -22.80 37.35 -0.45
N ALA A 617 -21.64 36.89 0.04
CA ALA A 617 -21.52 36.12 1.26
C ALA A 617 -21.89 36.93 2.51
N LYS A 618 -21.49 38.20 2.61
CA LYS A 618 -21.86 39.10 3.72
C LYS A 618 -23.38 39.18 3.92
N VAL A 619 -24.12 39.35 2.83
CA VAL A 619 -25.58 39.46 2.87
C VAL A 619 -26.24 38.12 3.18
N LYS A 620 -25.68 37.01 2.68
CA LYS A 620 -26.13 35.67 3.06
C LYS A 620 -25.93 35.39 4.56
N VAL A 621 -24.86 35.89 5.18
CA VAL A 621 -24.67 35.81 6.65
C VAL A 621 -25.79 36.56 7.37
N TYR A 622 -26.11 37.79 6.96
CA TYR A 622 -27.20 38.55 7.57
C TYR A 622 -28.57 37.89 7.41
N ILE A 623 -28.86 37.35 6.23
CA ILE A 623 -30.11 36.59 6.01
C ILE A 623 -30.12 35.35 6.92
N SER A 624 -28.98 34.68 7.11
CA SER A 624 -28.88 33.48 7.96
C SER A 624 -28.95 33.79 9.46
N ALA A 625 -28.66 35.02 9.88
CA ALA A 625 -28.84 35.47 11.25
C ALA A 625 -30.33 35.70 11.61
N LEU A 626 -31.20 36.00 10.64
CA LEU A 626 -32.62 36.25 10.88
C LEU A 626 -33.37 35.02 11.45
N PRO A 627 -33.19 33.78 10.92
CA PRO A 627 -33.75 32.57 11.53
C PRO A 627 -33.27 32.34 12.96
N LEU A 628 -32.01 32.65 13.29
CA LEU A 628 -31.50 32.53 14.66
C LEU A 628 -32.22 33.50 15.60
N LEU A 629 -32.31 34.77 15.22
CA LEU A 629 -32.99 35.80 16.01
C LEU A 629 -34.47 35.48 16.20
N ALA A 630 -35.13 34.94 15.16
CA ALA A 630 -36.51 34.48 15.24
C ALA A 630 -36.68 33.20 16.07
N ALA A 631 -35.67 32.33 16.15
CA ALA A 631 -35.69 31.20 17.09
C ALA A 631 -35.49 31.68 18.53
N MET A 632 -34.63 32.67 18.76
CA MET A 632 -34.39 33.28 20.08
C MET A 632 -35.59 34.05 20.64
N SER A 633 -36.52 34.49 19.79
CA SER A 633 -37.76 35.15 20.24
C SER A 633 -38.86 34.18 20.67
N GLN A 634 -38.66 32.87 20.48
CA GLN A 634 -39.63 31.85 20.90
C GLN A 634 -39.53 31.60 22.40
N GLU A 635 -40.67 31.31 23.04
CA GLU A 635 -40.74 30.98 24.48
C GLU A 635 -40.06 29.64 24.81
N THR A 636 -40.00 28.72 23.82
CA THR A 636 -39.34 27.42 23.92
C THR A 636 -38.57 27.13 22.65
N TYR A 637 -37.30 26.74 22.79
CA TYR A 637 -36.40 26.40 21.70
C TYR A 637 -36.62 24.96 21.23
N LEU A 638 -36.33 24.71 19.95
CA LEU A 638 -36.48 23.39 19.33
C LEU A 638 -35.54 22.33 19.93
N TYR A 639 -34.38 22.76 20.43
CA TYR A 639 -33.42 21.89 21.09
C TYR A 639 -32.73 22.64 22.23
N SER A 640 -32.42 21.91 23.29
CA SER A 640 -31.72 22.42 24.48
C SER A 640 -30.65 21.43 24.92
N ILE A 641 -29.66 21.92 25.67
CA ILE A 641 -28.59 21.06 26.20
C ILE A 641 -28.95 20.69 27.64
N PRO A 642 -28.99 19.39 27.98
CA PRO A 642 -29.38 18.96 29.31
C PRO A 642 -28.54 19.65 30.40
N LYS A 643 -29.22 20.34 31.33
CA LYS A 643 -28.64 21.04 32.49
C LYS A 643 -27.81 22.28 32.16
N VAL A 644 -28.01 22.86 30.98
CA VAL A 644 -27.55 24.21 30.67
C VAL A 644 -28.79 25.06 30.45
N ASP A 645 -28.95 26.09 31.27
CA ASP A 645 -30.06 27.03 31.12
C ASP A 645 -29.77 27.90 29.89
N SER A 646 -30.56 27.70 28.83
CA SER A 646 -30.48 28.53 27.62
C SER A 646 -31.25 29.84 27.81
N ASN A 647 -31.09 30.76 26.86
CA ASN A 647 -31.73 32.08 26.88
C ASN A 647 -33.28 32.02 26.99
N GLU A 648 -33.92 30.91 26.58
CA GLU A 648 -35.35 30.65 26.81
C GLU A 648 -35.72 30.67 28.30
N THR A 649 -34.87 30.06 29.15
CA THR A 649 -35.12 29.93 30.60
C THR A 649 -34.67 31.19 31.33
N LEU A 650 -33.62 31.86 30.83
CA LEU A 650 -33.07 33.06 31.44
C LEU A 650 -33.94 34.31 31.21
N TYR A 651 -34.45 34.49 29.99
CA TYR A 651 -35.22 35.69 29.62
C TYR A 651 -36.71 35.42 29.45
N GLY A 652 -37.15 34.17 29.20
CA GLY A 652 -38.57 33.79 29.23
C GLY A 652 -39.51 34.67 28.40
N GLY A 653 -39.04 35.17 27.25
CA GLY A 653 -39.82 36.08 26.40
C GLY A 653 -39.97 37.51 26.94
N ASP A 654 -39.07 37.98 27.82
CA ASP A 654 -39.08 39.35 28.36
C ASP A 654 -39.24 40.39 27.23
N PRO A 655 -40.22 41.31 27.31
CA PRO A 655 -40.42 42.34 26.28
C PRO A 655 -39.17 43.18 26.02
N LYS A 656 -38.28 43.38 27.00
CA LYS A 656 -37.01 44.10 26.79
C LYS A 656 -36.05 43.31 25.90
N PHE A 657 -36.01 41.99 26.06
CA PHE A 657 -35.18 41.10 25.23
C PHE A 657 -35.71 41.07 23.80
N LEU A 658 -37.03 40.90 23.63
CA LEU A 658 -37.69 40.93 22.32
C LEU A 658 -37.46 42.27 21.61
N THR A 659 -37.53 43.39 22.33
CA THR A 659 -37.26 44.72 21.75
C THR A 659 -35.82 44.83 21.22
N GLU A 660 -34.84 44.24 21.89
CA GLU A 660 -33.45 44.23 21.42
C GLU A 660 -33.23 43.29 20.23
N ILE A 661 -33.94 42.16 20.16
CA ILE A 661 -33.98 41.28 18.98
C ILE A 661 -34.57 42.03 17.79
N ASP A 662 -35.71 42.70 17.97
CA ASP A 662 -36.39 43.44 16.91
C ASP A 662 -35.50 44.56 16.33
N LYS A 663 -34.80 45.32 17.19
CA LYS A 663 -33.83 46.34 16.75
C LYS A 663 -32.71 45.74 15.89
N LEU A 664 -32.18 44.57 16.27
CA LEU A 664 -31.16 43.88 15.48
C LEU A 664 -31.72 43.39 14.14
N CYS A 665 -32.92 42.80 14.13
CA CYS A 665 -33.62 42.39 12.92
C CYS A 665 -33.84 43.59 11.97
N GLU A 666 -34.32 44.73 12.46
CA GLU A 666 -34.52 45.95 11.68
C GLU A 666 -33.20 46.45 11.06
N THR A 667 -32.12 46.43 11.84
CA THR A 667 -30.79 46.83 11.38
C THR A 667 -30.28 45.91 10.27
N LEU A 668 -30.38 44.59 10.47
CA LEU A 668 -29.95 43.58 9.48
C LEU A 668 -30.78 43.66 8.20
N ILE A 669 -32.11 43.73 8.31
CA ILE A 669 -33.00 43.87 7.15
C ILE A 669 -32.67 45.15 6.37
N SER A 670 -32.43 46.27 7.07
CA SER A 670 -32.06 47.54 6.42
C SER A 670 -30.75 47.41 5.64
N GLN A 671 -29.71 46.79 6.24
CA GLN A 671 -28.44 46.54 5.54
C GLN A 671 -28.59 45.62 4.33
N VAL A 672 -29.41 44.58 4.42
CA VAL A 672 -29.70 43.69 3.29
C VAL A 672 -30.41 44.45 2.17
N LEU A 673 -31.40 45.29 2.51
CA LEU A 673 -32.13 46.08 1.52
C LEU A 673 -31.26 47.13 0.84
N ASP A 674 -30.34 47.77 1.56
CA ASP A 674 -29.40 48.72 0.96
C ASP A 674 -28.45 48.05 -0.02
N TYR A 675 -27.99 46.82 0.27
CA TYR A 675 -27.21 46.03 -0.69
C TYR A 675 -28.06 45.57 -1.89
N LEU A 676 -29.33 45.21 -1.70
CA LEU A 676 -30.21 44.90 -2.83
C LEU A 676 -30.44 46.12 -3.73
N LYS A 677 -30.45 47.34 -3.17
CA LYS A 677 -30.53 48.59 -3.95
C LYS A 677 -29.26 48.85 -4.76
N THR A 678 -28.07 48.53 -4.24
CA THR A 678 -26.82 48.71 -4.99
C THR A 678 -26.72 47.73 -6.14
N LEU A 679 -27.06 46.45 -5.92
CA LEU A 679 -27.13 45.44 -7.00
C LEU A 679 -28.14 45.81 -8.09
N GLY A 680 -29.25 46.45 -7.73
CA GLY A 680 -30.26 46.89 -8.71
C GLY A 680 -29.81 47.98 -9.68
N ARG A 681 -28.62 48.56 -9.49
CA ARG A 681 -28.06 49.61 -10.37
C ARG A 681 -27.24 49.04 -11.54
N GLU A 682 -26.83 47.78 -11.48
CA GLU A 682 -25.99 47.14 -12.49
C GLU A 682 -26.76 46.04 -13.24
N GLU A 683 -26.80 46.09 -14.57
CA GLU A 683 -27.57 45.12 -15.38
C GLU A 683 -27.05 43.68 -15.25
N ASN A 684 -25.76 43.49 -14.96
CA ASN A 684 -25.14 42.16 -14.84
C ASN A 684 -25.40 41.45 -13.49
N THR A 685 -25.92 42.15 -12.48
CA THR A 685 -26.12 41.59 -11.12
C THR A 685 -27.59 41.34 -10.77
N VAL A 686 -28.51 41.59 -11.72
CA VAL A 686 -29.96 41.41 -11.59
C VAL A 686 -30.36 39.97 -11.18
N ARG A 687 -29.66 38.95 -11.68
CA ARG A 687 -29.90 37.55 -11.28
C ARG A 687 -29.51 37.28 -9.82
N ARG A 688 -28.44 37.92 -9.33
CA ARG A 688 -27.99 37.82 -7.94
C ARG A 688 -28.94 38.54 -7.00
N GLN A 689 -29.42 39.73 -7.41
CA GLN A 689 -30.45 40.49 -6.72
C GLN A 689 -31.76 39.67 -6.55
N GLY A 690 -32.19 38.97 -7.62
CA GLY A 690 -33.34 38.06 -7.56
C GLY A 690 -33.14 36.92 -6.56
N SER A 691 -31.99 36.25 -6.60
CA SER A 691 -31.67 35.15 -5.69
C SER A 691 -31.65 35.57 -4.21
N LEU A 692 -31.01 36.70 -3.89
CA LEU A 692 -30.92 37.22 -2.52
C LEU A 692 -32.27 37.74 -2.02
N SER A 693 -33.04 38.43 -2.86
CA SER A 693 -34.39 38.88 -2.49
C SER A 693 -35.34 37.70 -2.24
N PHE A 694 -35.23 36.64 -3.03
CA PHE A 694 -35.97 35.40 -2.78
C PHE A 694 -35.54 34.69 -1.49
N SER A 695 -34.25 34.72 -1.17
CA SER A 695 -33.72 34.14 0.08
C SER A 695 -34.24 34.90 1.31
N LEU A 696 -34.22 36.24 1.26
CA LEU A 696 -34.79 37.08 2.32
C LEU A 696 -36.31 36.89 2.42
N PHE A 697 -37.02 36.83 1.29
CA PHE A 697 -38.46 36.53 1.26
C PHE A 697 -38.76 35.18 1.92
N SER A 698 -37.99 34.15 1.59
CA SER A 698 -38.16 32.81 2.17
C SER A 698 -37.94 32.82 3.69
N SER A 699 -36.93 33.54 4.17
CA SER A 699 -36.68 33.70 5.60
C SER A 699 -37.82 34.44 6.31
N LEU A 700 -38.35 35.52 5.71
CA LEU A 700 -39.47 36.28 6.26
C LEU A 700 -40.77 35.47 6.24
N LEU A 701 -41.00 34.67 5.20
CA LEU A 701 -42.15 33.79 5.10
C LEU A 701 -42.13 32.68 6.17
N ALA A 702 -40.95 32.10 6.42
CA ALA A 702 -40.80 31.00 7.36
C ALA A 702 -40.85 31.44 8.83
N HIS A 703 -40.30 32.62 9.15
CA HIS A 703 -40.03 33.02 10.54
C HIS A 703 -40.58 34.40 10.94
N GLY A 704 -41.02 35.23 9.99
CA GLY A 704 -41.50 36.58 10.28
C GLY A 704 -42.97 36.60 10.72
N ASP A 705 -43.32 37.53 11.62
CA ASP A 705 -44.72 37.82 11.93
C ASP A 705 -45.38 38.67 10.83
N LEU A 706 -45.98 37.98 9.85
CA LEU A 706 -46.66 38.59 8.71
C LEU A 706 -48.01 39.25 9.06
N ARG A 707 -48.40 39.27 10.35
CA ARG A 707 -49.49 40.13 10.84
C ARG A 707 -49.10 41.62 10.81
N ASN A 708 -47.80 41.92 10.89
CA ASN A 708 -47.31 43.27 10.74
C ASN A 708 -47.40 43.72 9.27
N ASN A 709 -48.24 44.74 9.00
CA ASN A 709 -48.47 45.28 7.66
C ASN A 709 -47.18 45.71 6.95
N LYS A 710 -46.16 46.19 7.67
CA LYS A 710 -44.89 46.61 7.08
C LYS A 710 -44.08 45.42 6.56
N LEU A 711 -44.00 44.33 7.34
CA LEU A 711 -43.30 43.10 6.94
C LEU A 711 -44.05 42.37 5.82
N ASN A 712 -45.38 42.37 5.85
CA ASN A 712 -46.22 41.81 4.79
C ASN A 712 -46.00 42.56 3.46
N GLN A 713 -46.01 43.89 3.48
CA GLN A 713 -45.69 44.70 2.31
C GLN A 713 -44.25 44.47 1.82
N LEU A 714 -43.28 44.35 2.73
CA LEU A 714 -41.89 44.03 2.38
C LEU A 714 -41.77 42.67 1.68
N ALA A 715 -42.45 41.64 2.18
CA ALA A 715 -42.46 40.31 1.58
C ALA A 715 -43.02 40.34 0.14
N VAL A 716 -44.14 41.04 -0.08
CA VAL A 716 -44.72 41.22 -1.44
C VAL A 716 -43.74 41.97 -2.35
N ASN A 717 -43.08 43.01 -1.84
CA ASN A 717 -42.12 43.79 -2.63
C ASN A 717 -40.88 42.96 -3.02
N LEU A 718 -40.36 42.12 -2.11
CA LEU A 718 -39.24 41.21 -2.40
C LEU A 718 -39.62 40.13 -3.41
N TRP A 719 -40.84 39.58 -3.32
CA TRP A 719 -41.36 38.65 -4.32
C TRP A 719 -41.43 39.29 -5.71
N ASN A 720 -41.97 40.50 -5.80
CA ASN A 720 -42.07 41.23 -7.06
C ASN A 720 -40.69 41.60 -7.61
N LEU A 721 -39.73 41.97 -6.75
CA LEU A 721 -38.34 42.25 -7.13
C LEU A 721 -37.68 41.02 -7.79
N ASN A 722 -37.88 39.82 -7.23
CA ASN A 722 -37.35 38.58 -7.79
C ASN A 722 -37.91 38.29 -9.20
N HIS A 723 -39.18 38.61 -9.46
CA HIS A 723 -39.86 38.31 -10.72
C HIS A 723 -39.71 39.41 -11.79
N LYS A 724 -39.32 40.64 -11.41
CA LYS A 724 -39.29 41.82 -12.30
C LYS A 724 -38.43 41.67 -13.56
N HIS A 725 -37.40 40.81 -13.53
CA HIS A 725 -36.44 40.64 -14.63
C HIS A 725 -36.41 39.23 -15.24
N GLY A 726 -37.34 38.33 -14.88
CA GLY A 726 -37.46 37.00 -15.49
C GLY A 726 -36.26 36.04 -15.29
N CYS A 727 -35.37 36.35 -14.35
CA CYS A 727 -34.16 35.57 -14.03
C CYS A 727 -34.36 34.49 -12.97
N SER A 728 -35.55 34.42 -12.36
CA SER A 728 -35.92 33.50 -11.28
C SER A 728 -36.30 32.10 -11.81
N ASP A 729 -35.95 31.06 -11.06
CA ASP A 729 -36.31 29.68 -11.39
C ASP A 729 -37.83 29.49 -11.23
N THR A 730 -38.54 29.38 -12.35
CA THR A 730 -40.01 29.34 -12.39
C THR A 730 -40.56 28.15 -11.61
N ARG A 731 -39.81 27.05 -11.51
CA ARG A 731 -40.23 25.84 -10.81
C ARG A 731 -40.28 26.02 -9.28
N THR A 732 -39.29 26.71 -8.71
CA THR A 732 -39.24 26.97 -7.26
C THR A 732 -40.24 28.03 -6.86
N SER A 733 -40.46 29.07 -7.68
CA SER A 733 -41.51 30.07 -7.45
C SER A 733 -42.92 29.45 -7.44
N VAL A 734 -43.25 28.57 -8.39
CA VAL A 734 -44.56 27.90 -8.44
C VAL A 734 -44.79 27.04 -7.19
N ARG A 735 -43.82 26.22 -6.81
CA ARG A 735 -43.90 25.38 -5.60
C ARG A 735 -44.03 26.20 -4.32
N THR A 736 -43.30 27.31 -4.23
CA THR A 736 -43.37 28.22 -3.08
C THR A 736 -44.75 28.87 -2.99
N LEU A 737 -45.33 29.29 -4.12
CA LEU A 737 -46.68 29.84 -4.16
C LEU A 737 -47.76 28.79 -3.80
N GLU A 738 -47.61 27.55 -4.25
CA GLU A 738 -48.46 26.43 -3.85
C GLU A 738 -48.38 26.17 -2.34
N TYR A 739 -47.16 26.20 -1.77
CA TYR A 739 -46.95 26.07 -0.33
C TYR A 739 -47.62 27.20 0.46
N ILE A 740 -47.48 28.45 0.03
CA ILE A 740 -48.14 29.60 0.68
C ILE A 740 -49.67 29.47 0.58
N LYS A 741 -50.20 29.00 -0.55
CA LYS A 741 -51.64 28.72 -0.72
C LYS A 741 -52.14 27.64 0.25
N GLN A 742 -51.33 26.60 0.50
CA GLN A 742 -51.65 25.56 1.48
C GLN A 742 -51.59 26.10 2.93
N GLN A 743 -50.58 26.92 3.27
CA GLN A 743 -50.52 27.59 4.57
C GLN A 743 -51.71 28.54 4.81
N ALA A 744 -52.15 29.28 3.79
CA ALA A 744 -53.29 30.17 3.88
C ALA A 744 -54.62 29.45 4.16
N GLN A 745 -54.72 28.14 3.91
CA GLN A 745 -55.90 27.32 4.22
C GLN A 745 -55.96 26.88 5.70
N GLN A 746 -54.90 27.09 6.48
CA GLN A 746 -54.88 26.74 7.90
C GLN A 746 -55.66 27.77 8.76
N PRO A 747 -56.41 27.32 9.78
CA PRO A 747 -57.21 28.21 10.63
C PRO A 747 -56.31 29.19 11.39
N GLY A 748 -56.56 30.49 11.25
CA GLY A 748 -55.79 31.58 11.89
C GLY A 748 -54.83 32.36 11.00
N MET A 749 -54.73 32.04 9.70
CA MET A 749 -53.77 32.63 8.75
C MET A 749 -54.40 33.53 7.65
N ALA A 750 -55.49 34.25 7.96
CA ALA A 750 -56.18 35.12 6.99
C ALA A 750 -55.27 36.19 6.33
N HIS A 751 -54.31 36.73 7.08
CA HIS A 751 -53.31 37.70 6.62
C HIS A 751 -52.36 37.16 5.53
N ILE A 752 -52.17 35.83 5.46
CA ILE A 752 -51.41 35.16 4.39
C ILE A 752 -52.28 35.01 3.14
N GLY A 753 -53.58 34.79 3.30
CA GLY A 753 -54.55 34.76 2.19
C GLY A 753 -54.58 36.07 1.40
N ASP A 754 -54.58 37.21 2.08
CA ASP A 754 -54.51 38.55 1.46
C ASP A 754 -53.16 38.81 0.78
N MET A 755 -52.07 38.23 1.30
CA MET A 755 -50.75 38.31 0.70
C MET A 755 -50.69 37.50 -0.60
N VAL A 756 -51.24 36.29 -0.64
CA VAL A 756 -51.28 35.41 -1.84
C VAL A 756 -51.91 36.10 -3.04
N GLN A 757 -52.96 36.89 -2.84
CA GLN A 757 -53.62 37.64 -3.93
C GLN A 757 -52.70 38.68 -4.58
N ARG A 758 -51.67 39.16 -3.87
CA ARG A 758 -50.72 40.17 -4.34
C ARG A 758 -49.43 39.56 -4.92
N LEU A 759 -49.23 38.25 -4.79
CA LEU A 759 -48.08 37.51 -5.34
C LEU A 759 -48.39 37.06 -6.77
N THR A 760 -48.04 37.88 -7.76
CA THR A 760 -48.21 37.54 -9.18
C THR A 760 -47.00 36.75 -9.69
N LEU A 761 -47.25 35.72 -10.50
CA LEU A 761 -46.22 35.04 -11.29
C LEU A 761 -46.26 35.63 -12.70
N GLN A 762 -45.16 36.23 -13.17
CA GLN A 762 -45.04 36.54 -14.58
C GLN A 762 -44.80 35.22 -15.35
N SER A 763 -45.85 34.73 -16.02
CA SER A 763 -45.70 33.67 -17.02
C SER A 763 -44.86 34.21 -18.18
N ARG A 764 -43.72 33.57 -18.47
CA ARG A 764 -43.05 33.77 -19.76
C ARG A 764 -44.03 33.43 -20.88
N THR A 765 -44.40 34.42 -21.68
CA THR A 765 -44.63 34.23 -23.11
C THR A 765 -43.29 34.14 -23.80
#